data_AF-M5U4T7-F1
#
_entry.id   AF-M5U4T7-F1
#
_cell.length_a   1.000
_cell.length_b   1.000
_cell.length_c   1.000
_cell.angle_alpha   90.00
_cell.angle_beta   90.00
_cell.angle_gamma   90.00
#
_symmetry.space_group_name_H-M   'P 1'
#
loop_
_entity.id
_entity.type
_entity.pdbx_description
1 polymer ?
#
loop_
_entity_poly.entity_id
_entity_poly.type
_entity_poly.pdbx_seq_one_letter_code
_entity_poly.pdbx_strand_id
1 'polypeptide(L)'
;MTHQDKNSKSITTPSSVAGLPSESALLELAQTYLEEQYRHFPEYQSLGLLQERSDASYRMMAKQFANAYCSGNVQRVTPTSRAPKNLTVAACYVRYSDANSNTRSLDQQLINVLKEAKRLEAFIPWEYVFADAAITATTTARPGYQMLKSKVESEESIPRIIVADQLDRLHRDQEESIRFAKLVKARDRRLVTADGYDSISDFAKVAQAFSSLQSEMYIDQLKVKVDRGMTDAFKNGKHLAAPPTGYKLVERKDAEGNTIINSNSKVERTVVIDEEAAEVVRRIFDMYANQKLSPAKIAKVLDGESALGRSTWGPSSVTQMLGNEKYIGKWRWKKTTTVQDPITGKKCAVTVPKEDQFEKEFPERSIISQELWDAAVARREEVSRNTNPPKGRRNKSRQEAYPTMLFDLWCDKCDAPLRRFRSAGTYVQLHCPNGKDGLRGCDLKSSKSLRIIEERLLTPIKQQLFADGYPERLCAQANEFLEEEASKPPVDTKKIERQITSLEAKLRRNGQRLSGLDEGVAADSLVDSIQTDQSTLTELKAELARTAKANFRPEPLDVETIRTLLSNLHELLHDDVVTAHGILSKMVGRVSVSLGEKQGRTHTWKAKVNLNPVPALVEIGKQKDCPTTHSLEFLQVCSWTTGEELPVTIVDFPNYQRIAAEAAKMHEAGSPMNAIAVALEIDPSTVKLAIEWGAKNDTRFIPPADFSVRRKNPNSKTERIGPEVVRLRNEGLSFVEIAKRLNTSQGTASRAYKQFHSAENVKAVSQGKKLETGPKRRKIPDEKINKIRDLLTNSNLSKRAIAQEVGVTPWTVRHEAKRMAGS
;
A
#
# COMPACT_ATOMS: atom_id res chain seq x y z
N MET A 1 20.60 53.89 21.36
CA MET A 1 19.76 54.34 22.48
C MET A 1 18.47 53.55 22.44
N THR A 2 18.17 52.97 23.59
CA THR A 2 16.95 52.27 24.05
C THR A 2 15.63 52.69 23.40
N HIS A 3 14.81 51.71 23.03
CA HIS A 3 13.47 51.57 23.60
C HIS A 3 13.04 50.09 23.60
N GLN A 4 12.66 49.64 24.80
CA GLN A 4 12.08 48.35 25.12
C GLN A 4 10.66 48.27 24.55
N ASP A 5 10.29 47.13 23.96
CA ASP A 5 8.92 46.64 24.02
C ASP A 5 8.91 45.24 24.63
N LYS A 6 8.54 45.21 25.91
CA LYS A 6 8.21 44.01 26.67
C LYS A 6 6.79 43.58 26.28
N ASN A 7 6.66 42.58 25.41
CA ASN A 7 5.58 41.59 25.50
C ASN A 7 5.81 40.39 24.56
N SER A 8 6.86 39.61 24.83
CA SER A 8 6.98 38.28 24.24
C SER A 8 6.07 37.31 25.01
N LYS A 9 4.87 37.05 24.47
CA LYS A 9 4.15 35.82 24.83
C LYS A 9 5.05 34.64 24.44
N SER A 10 5.52 33.92 25.43
CA SER A 10 6.42 32.78 25.28
C SER A 10 5.78 31.70 24.41
N ILE A 11 6.35 31.49 23.23
CA ILE A 11 6.04 30.33 22.40
C ILE A 11 6.70 29.13 23.10
N THR A 12 5.89 28.37 23.81
CA THR A 12 6.29 27.20 24.59
C THR A 12 6.59 26.04 23.63
N THR A 13 7.84 25.57 23.62
CA THR A 13 8.26 24.36 22.91
C THR A 13 7.47 23.15 23.46
N PRO A 14 6.84 22.33 22.61
CA PRO A 14 6.07 21.18 23.07
C PRO A 14 6.98 20.08 23.66
N SER A 15 6.58 19.55 24.81
CA SER A 15 7.19 18.37 25.44
C SER A 15 7.10 17.13 24.54
N SER A 16 8.11 16.26 24.59
CA SER A 16 8.16 14.98 23.87
C SER A 16 7.18 13.92 24.38
N VAL A 17 6.58 14.13 25.55
CA VAL A 17 5.59 13.24 26.18
C VAL A 17 4.22 13.91 26.17
N ALA A 18 3.24 13.26 25.55
CA ALA A 18 1.87 13.76 25.45
C ALA A 18 1.29 14.03 26.86
N GLY A 19 0.80 15.25 27.10
CA GLY A 19 0.18 15.63 28.37
C GLY A 19 1.11 16.30 29.38
N LEU A 20 2.42 16.16 29.23
CA LEU A 20 3.37 16.79 30.14
C LEU A 20 3.39 18.32 29.90
N PRO A 21 3.17 19.16 30.94
CA PRO A 21 3.31 20.60 30.79
C PRO A 21 4.72 20.99 30.32
N SER A 22 4.81 22.05 29.51
CA SER A 22 6.10 22.60 29.08
C SER A 22 6.98 23.01 30.26
N GLU A 23 8.30 23.04 30.09
CA GLU A 23 9.24 23.40 31.15
C GLU A 23 8.90 24.74 31.84
N SER A 24 8.55 25.78 31.07
CA SER A 24 8.16 27.07 31.64
C SER A 24 6.86 26.99 32.47
N ALA A 25 5.88 26.21 32.02
CA ALA A 25 4.64 25.99 32.77
C ALA A 25 4.87 25.17 34.05
N LEU A 26 5.83 24.24 34.06
CA LEU A 26 6.20 23.51 35.28
C LEU A 26 6.94 24.41 36.29
N LEU A 27 7.80 25.31 35.81
CA LEU A 27 8.46 26.30 36.66
C LEU A 27 7.45 27.25 37.31
N GLU A 28 6.51 27.76 36.51
CA GLU A 28 5.41 28.61 37.00
C GLU A 28 4.56 27.85 38.03
N LEU A 29 4.19 26.60 37.74
CA LEU A 29 3.42 25.76 38.67
C LEU A 29 4.15 25.51 40.00
N ALA A 30 5.46 25.25 39.96
CA ALA A 30 6.28 25.03 41.15
C ALA A 30 6.43 26.31 41.99
N GLN A 31 6.61 27.46 41.33
CA GLN A 31 6.64 28.76 41.98
C GLN A 31 5.31 29.05 42.67
N THR A 32 4.20 28.96 41.95
CA THR A 32 2.85 29.17 42.50
C THR A 32 2.57 28.23 43.68
N TYR A 33 2.93 26.96 43.57
CA TYR A 33 2.76 25.99 44.65
C TYR A 33 3.48 26.44 45.92
N LEU A 34 4.78 26.74 45.84
CA LEU A 34 5.55 27.13 47.01
C LEU A 34 5.04 28.45 47.58
N GLU A 35 4.76 29.46 46.75
CA GLU A 35 4.24 30.75 47.22
C GLU A 35 2.94 30.61 48.01
N GLU A 36 1.97 29.84 47.51
CA GLU A 36 0.70 29.61 48.21
C GLU A 36 0.87 28.73 49.45
N GLN A 37 1.68 27.65 49.39
CA GLN A 37 1.90 26.78 50.56
C GLN A 37 2.64 27.51 51.68
N TYR A 38 3.60 28.40 51.38
CA TYR A 38 4.23 29.25 52.38
C TYR A 38 3.24 30.25 53.00
N ARG A 39 2.29 30.76 52.20
CA ARG A 39 1.24 31.63 52.71
C ARG A 39 0.26 30.88 53.62
N HIS A 40 -0.01 29.62 53.31
CA HIS A 40 -0.98 28.78 54.02
C HIS A 40 -0.40 28.10 55.26
N PHE A 41 0.86 27.68 55.21
CA PHE A 41 1.53 26.90 56.26
C PHE A 41 3.02 27.31 56.38
N PRO A 42 3.33 28.57 56.77
CA PRO A 42 4.72 29.05 56.87
C PRO A 42 5.59 28.19 57.81
N GLU A 43 4.98 27.61 58.85
CA GLU A 43 5.64 26.75 59.82
C GLU A 43 6.21 25.45 59.21
N TYR A 44 5.68 24.99 58.07
CA TYR A 44 6.08 23.72 57.44
C TYR A 44 7.47 23.75 56.81
N GLN A 45 8.04 24.94 56.57
CA GLN A 45 9.45 25.07 56.20
C GLN A 45 10.35 24.58 57.34
N SER A 46 10.10 25.02 58.58
CA SER A 46 10.90 24.64 59.74
C SER A 46 10.82 23.14 60.08
N LEU A 47 9.76 22.48 59.61
CA LEU A 47 9.52 21.04 59.75
C LEU A 47 10.12 20.22 58.61
N GLY A 48 10.70 20.87 57.59
CA GLY A 48 11.28 20.23 56.41
C GLY A 48 10.23 19.67 55.43
N LEU A 49 9.00 20.17 55.49
CA LEU A 49 7.91 19.78 54.59
C LEU A 49 7.80 20.72 53.36
N LEU A 50 8.39 21.91 53.42
CA LEU A 50 8.49 22.87 52.31
C LEU A 50 9.95 23.16 51.96
N GLN A 51 10.24 23.21 50.66
CA GLN A 51 11.54 23.59 50.11
C GLN A 51 11.72 25.12 50.16
N GLU A 52 12.96 25.61 50.21
CA GLU A 52 13.24 27.05 50.18
C GLU A 52 12.74 27.71 48.87
N ARG A 53 12.22 28.93 48.97
CA ARG A 53 11.78 29.73 47.80
C ARG A 53 12.99 30.26 47.04
N SER A 54 13.54 29.45 46.14
CA SER A 54 14.67 29.79 45.29
C SER A 54 14.49 29.24 43.87
N ASP A 55 15.13 29.87 42.88
CA ASP A 55 15.13 29.40 41.49
C ASP A 55 15.68 27.96 41.36
N ALA A 56 16.64 27.59 42.22
CA ALA A 56 17.18 26.23 42.28
C ALA A 56 16.11 25.23 42.72
N SER A 57 15.31 25.57 43.74
CA SER A 57 14.20 24.75 44.22
C SER A 57 13.11 24.62 43.16
N TYR A 58 12.71 25.70 42.49
CA TYR A 58 11.68 25.65 41.43
C TYR A 58 12.11 24.73 40.28
N ARG A 59 13.36 24.82 39.83
CA ARG A 59 13.91 23.94 38.78
C ARG A 59 13.99 22.48 39.22
N MET A 60 14.39 22.24 40.47
CA MET A 60 14.43 20.90 41.06
C MET A 60 13.03 20.28 41.09
N MET A 61 12.03 21.02 41.58
CA MET A 61 10.64 20.58 41.68
C MET A 61 10.00 20.33 40.31
N ALA A 62 10.25 21.20 39.33
CA ALA A 62 9.82 21.00 37.95
C ALA A 62 10.44 19.73 37.34
N LYS A 63 11.73 19.49 37.58
CA LYS A 63 12.41 18.27 37.14
C LYS A 63 11.89 17.01 37.84
N GLN A 64 11.61 17.09 39.14
CA GLN A 64 11.00 16.00 39.91
C GLN A 64 9.63 15.64 39.33
N PHE A 65 8.79 16.63 39.05
CA PHE A 65 7.49 16.43 38.42
C PHE A 65 7.64 15.75 37.05
N ALA A 66 8.50 16.27 36.17
CA ALA A 66 8.72 15.72 34.84
C ALA A 66 9.20 14.25 34.88
N ASN A 67 10.11 13.92 35.80
CA ASN A 67 10.60 12.56 36.00
C ASN A 67 9.50 11.61 36.51
N ALA A 68 8.69 12.05 37.47
CA ALA A 68 7.55 11.27 37.98
C ALA A 68 6.52 11.02 36.86
N TYR A 69 6.23 12.04 36.06
CA TYR A 69 5.30 11.96 34.94
C TYR A 69 5.77 11.00 33.84
N CYS A 70 7.08 11.01 33.51
CA CYS A 70 7.64 10.10 32.50
C CYS A 70 7.74 8.65 32.99
N SER A 71 8.00 8.44 34.28
CA SER A 71 8.16 7.10 34.86
C SER A 71 6.83 6.48 35.30
N GLY A 72 5.79 7.28 35.50
CA GLY A 72 4.52 6.87 36.12
C GLY A 72 4.62 6.57 37.62
N ASN A 73 5.80 6.75 38.23
CA ASN A 73 6.04 6.43 39.63
C ASN A 73 5.86 7.66 40.51
N VAL A 74 4.86 7.61 41.38
CA VAL A 74 4.63 8.64 42.41
C VAL A 74 5.49 8.30 43.64
N GLN A 75 6.39 9.22 44.00
CA GLN A 75 7.22 9.04 45.20
C GLN A 75 6.35 9.08 46.46
N ARG A 76 6.67 8.21 47.42
CA ARG A 76 6.03 8.23 48.74
C ARG A 76 6.55 9.41 49.55
N VAL A 77 5.64 10.25 50.00
CA VAL A 77 5.95 11.28 50.99
C VAL A 77 6.10 10.57 52.33
N THR A 78 7.33 10.49 52.84
CA THR A 78 7.59 10.01 54.20
C THR A 78 7.64 11.23 55.10
N PRO A 79 6.69 11.42 56.04
CA PRO A 79 6.75 12.54 56.95
C PRO A 79 8.07 12.50 57.71
N THR A 80 8.77 13.63 57.80
CA THR A 80 9.95 13.76 58.64
C THR A 80 9.56 13.45 60.09
N SER A 81 10.52 13.01 60.94
CA SER A 81 10.28 12.78 62.37
C SER A 81 9.79 14.01 63.14
N ARG A 82 9.80 15.19 62.49
CA ARG A 82 9.33 16.49 62.98
C ARG A 82 7.91 16.86 62.50
N ALA A 83 7.28 16.07 61.62
CA ALA A 83 5.94 16.35 61.12
C ALA A 83 4.87 16.14 62.22
N PRO A 84 3.78 16.93 62.23
CA PRO A 84 2.75 16.80 63.25
C PRO A 84 2.01 15.46 63.13
N LYS A 85 1.74 14.80 64.27
CA LYS A 85 1.13 13.46 64.33
C LYS A 85 -0.26 13.35 63.66
N ASN A 86 -0.97 14.47 63.51
CA ASN A 86 -2.32 14.55 62.92
C ASN A 86 -2.35 15.30 61.57
N LEU A 87 -1.24 15.31 60.81
CA LEU A 87 -1.20 15.98 59.51
C LEU A 87 -2.20 15.34 58.52
N THR A 88 -3.26 16.05 58.16
CA THR A 88 -4.16 15.63 57.08
C THR A 88 -3.48 15.88 55.74
N VAL A 89 -3.23 14.82 54.98
CA VAL A 89 -2.58 14.91 53.67
C VAL A 89 -3.62 14.77 52.56
N ALA A 90 -3.59 15.74 51.64
CA ALA A 90 -4.39 15.78 50.44
C ALA A 90 -3.54 15.61 49.17
N ALA A 91 -4.20 15.26 48.07
CA ALA A 91 -3.64 15.32 46.72
C ALA A 91 -4.49 16.26 45.86
N CYS A 92 -3.91 16.77 44.79
CA CYS A 92 -4.67 17.57 43.83
C CYS A 92 -4.46 17.20 42.38
N TYR A 93 -5.44 17.60 41.57
CA TYR A 93 -5.38 17.47 40.12
C TYR A 93 -5.84 18.75 39.42
N VAL A 94 -4.99 19.26 38.52
CA VAL A 94 -5.26 20.44 37.70
C VAL A 94 -5.04 20.15 36.21
N ARG A 95 -5.77 20.83 35.33
CA ARG A 95 -5.71 20.53 33.89
C ARG A 95 -6.15 21.71 33.04
N TYR A 96 -5.47 21.93 31.90
CA TYR A 96 -6.04 22.76 30.83
C TYR A 96 -6.11 22.00 29.50
N SER A 97 -7.26 22.11 28.84
CA SER A 97 -7.38 21.82 27.41
C SER A 97 -6.80 23.01 26.64
N ASP A 98 -6.16 22.75 25.50
CA ASP A 98 -5.61 23.71 24.52
C ASP A 98 -6.01 25.20 24.69
N ALA A 99 -5.01 26.09 24.57
CA ALA A 99 -5.02 27.52 24.93
C ALA A 99 -6.18 28.36 24.34
N ASN A 100 -6.88 27.84 23.32
CA ASN A 100 -8.03 28.50 22.69
C ASN A 100 -9.39 28.19 23.34
N SER A 101 -9.47 27.24 24.28
CA SER A 101 -10.77 26.69 24.73
C SER A 101 -11.10 26.90 26.21
N ASN A 102 -10.13 27.31 27.04
CA ASN A 102 -10.37 27.62 28.44
C ASN A 102 -9.48 28.79 28.90
N THR A 103 -10.05 29.77 29.59
CA THR A 103 -9.34 31.03 29.94
C THR A 103 -8.45 30.91 31.19
N ARG A 104 -8.47 29.79 31.91
CA ARG A 104 -7.73 29.60 33.16
C ARG A 104 -6.53 28.67 32.98
N SER A 105 -5.34 29.20 33.26
CA SER A 105 -4.06 28.51 33.28
C SER A 105 -3.92 27.53 34.47
N LEU A 106 -2.90 26.68 34.46
CA LEU A 106 -2.70 25.62 35.48
C LEU A 106 -2.43 26.19 36.88
N ASP A 107 -1.65 27.26 36.96
CA ASP A 107 -1.36 28.05 38.15
C ASP A 107 -2.65 28.57 38.80
N GLN A 108 -3.55 29.17 38.01
CA GLN A 108 -4.79 29.72 38.54
C GLN A 108 -5.70 28.65 39.16
N GLN A 109 -5.73 27.46 38.54
CA GLN A 109 -6.43 26.31 39.10
C GLN A 109 -5.76 25.79 40.36
N LEU A 110 -4.44 25.73 40.39
CA LEU A 110 -3.67 25.30 41.55
C LEU A 110 -3.93 26.23 42.74
N ILE A 111 -3.97 27.55 42.54
CA ILE A 111 -4.28 28.53 43.60
C ILE A 111 -5.64 28.21 44.24
N ASN A 112 -6.68 27.93 43.44
CA ASN A 112 -8.02 27.62 43.96
C ASN A 112 -8.03 26.33 44.78
N VAL A 113 -7.38 25.29 44.25
CA VAL A 113 -7.22 24.00 44.94
C VAL A 113 -6.48 24.15 46.26
N LEU A 114 -5.37 24.88 46.29
CA LEU A 114 -4.56 25.07 47.50
C LEU A 114 -5.32 25.86 48.57
N LYS A 115 -6.09 26.89 48.16
CA LYS A 115 -6.99 27.62 49.05
C LYS A 115 -8.05 26.71 49.66
N GLU A 116 -8.66 25.85 48.85
CA GLU A 116 -9.67 24.91 49.34
C GLU A 116 -9.06 23.86 50.26
N ALA A 117 -7.87 23.33 49.94
CA ALA A 117 -7.14 22.42 50.81
C ALA A 117 -6.80 23.07 52.16
N LYS A 118 -6.42 24.35 52.17
CA LYS A 118 -6.21 25.10 53.42
C LYS A 118 -7.50 25.23 54.24
N ARG A 119 -8.65 25.48 53.60
CA ARG A 119 -9.96 25.53 54.27
C ARG A 119 -10.31 24.19 54.94
N LEU A 120 -9.85 23.08 54.36
CA LEU A 120 -10.01 21.73 54.88
C LEU A 120 -8.91 21.31 55.87
N GLU A 121 -8.00 22.23 56.24
CA GLU A 121 -6.83 21.98 57.07
C GLU A 121 -5.95 20.82 56.55
N ALA A 122 -5.88 20.68 55.23
CA ALA A 122 -5.17 19.62 54.56
C ALA A 122 -3.94 20.14 53.81
N PHE A 123 -2.81 19.50 54.05
CA PHE A 123 -1.56 19.78 53.35
C PHE A 123 -1.46 18.97 52.05
N ILE A 124 -1.05 19.61 50.96
CA ILE A 124 -0.79 18.93 49.68
C ILE A 124 0.72 18.93 49.43
N PRO A 125 1.43 17.80 49.60
CA PRO A 125 2.83 17.66 49.20
C PRO A 125 2.99 17.83 47.69
N TRP A 126 4.16 18.31 47.25
CA TRP A 126 4.45 18.52 45.82
C TRP A 126 4.34 17.22 45.02
N GLU A 127 4.75 16.09 45.60
CA GLU A 127 4.65 14.76 45.00
C GLU A 127 3.20 14.33 44.70
N TYR A 128 2.22 14.96 45.37
CA TYR A 128 0.79 14.70 45.19
C TYR A 128 0.07 15.83 44.44
N VAL A 129 0.82 16.72 43.79
CA VAL A 129 0.33 17.63 42.77
C VAL A 129 0.38 16.91 41.43
N PHE A 130 -0.79 16.63 40.85
CA PHE A 130 -0.92 15.99 39.55
C PHE A 130 -1.46 16.99 38.53
N ALA A 131 -0.92 16.98 37.30
CA ALA A 131 -1.38 17.89 36.25
C ALA A 131 -1.29 17.29 34.86
N ASP A 132 -2.18 17.71 33.96
CA ASP A 132 -2.11 17.39 32.52
C ASP A 132 -2.27 18.67 31.67
N ALA A 133 -1.41 18.86 30.67
CA ALA A 133 -1.44 19.96 29.71
C ALA A 133 -1.87 19.49 28.31
N ALA A 134 -2.74 20.25 27.65
CA ALA A 134 -3.14 20.02 26.25
C ALA A 134 -3.76 18.63 25.94
N ILE A 135 -4.34 17.95 26.94
CA ILE A 135 -5.12 16.71 26.75
C ILE A 135 -6.60 16.93 27.08
N THR A 136 -7.48 16.39 26.24
CA THR A 136 -8.94 16.46 26.39
C THR A 136 -9.44 15.49 27.49
N ALA A 137 -10.37 15.95 28.33
CA ALA A 137 -10.97 15.15 29.41
C ALA A 137 -11.94 14.04 28.96
N THR A 138 -12.12 13.85 27.65
CA THR A 138 -12.92 12.76 27.08
C THR A 138 -12.14 11.45 26.95
N THR A 139 -10.85 11.42 27.32
CA THR A 139 -10.04 10.20 27.31
C THR A 139 -9.45 9.92 28.69
N THR A 140 -9.45 8.65 29.09
CA THR A 140 -8.82 8.17 30.33
C THR A 140 -7.30 8.01 30.18
N ALA A 141 -6.76 8.07 28.96
CA ALA A 141 -5.33 8.01 28.65
C ALA A 141 -4.59 9.32 29.00
N ARG A 142 -4.72 9.76 30.25
CA ARG A 142 -4.12 10.97 30.82
C ARG A 142 -3.10 10.57 31.89
N PRO A 143 -1.79 10.69 31.64
CA PRO A 143 -0.78 10.18 32.57
C PRO A 143 -0.88 10.80 33.97
N GLY A 144 -1.08 12.13 34.09
CA GLY A 144 -1.23 12.78 35.39
C GLY A 144 -2.46 12.30 36.16
N TYR A 145 -3.59 12.13 35.47
CA TYR A 145 -4.79 11.54 36.05
C TYR A 145 -4.59 10.07 36.47
N GLN A 146 -3.89 9.26 35.66
CA GLN A 146 -3.60 7.87 35.98
C GLN A 146 -2.67 7.73 37.20
N MET A 147 -1.73 8.66 37.37
CA MET A 147 -0.90 8.73 38.57
C MET A 147 -1.73 9.05 39.82
N LEU A 148 -2.64 10.04 39.75
CA LEU A 148 -3.59 10.30 40.84
C LEU A 148 -4.44 9.06 41.13
N LYS A 149 -5.02 8.44 40.10
CA LYS A 149 -5.89 7.27 40.25
C LYS A 149 -5.15 6.10 40.89
N SER A 150 -3.93 5.80 40.44
CA SER A 150 -3.07 4.76 41.03
C SER A 150 -2.77 5.07 42.50
N LYS A 151 -2.57 6.34 42.85
CA LYS A 151 -2.39 6.76 44.25
C LYS A 151 -3.67 6.58 45.07
N VAL A 152 -4.84 6.83 44.48
CA VAL A 152 -6.15 6.55 45.09
C VAL A 152 -6.38 5.04 45.28
N GLU A 153 -5.92 4.22 44.33
CA GLU A 153 -6.01 2.76 44.36
C GLU A 153 -4.97 2.08 45.27
N SER A 154 -3.98 2.81 45.77
CA SER A 154 -3.02 2.24 46.74
C SER A 154 -3.68 1.91 48.07
N GLU A 155 -3.21 0.84 48.75
CA GLU A 155 -3.69 0.45 50.11
C GLU A 155 -3.26 1.44 51.20
N GLU A 156 -2.42 2.42 50.85
CA GLU A 156 -2.03 3.50 51.75
C GLU A 156 -3.26 4.34 52.13
N SER A 157 -3.36 4.77 53.39
CA SER A 157 -4.42 5.65 53.88
C SER A 157 -4.26 7.12 53.43
N ILE A 158 -3.19 7.41 52.68
CA ILE A 158 -2.81 8.75 52.23
C ILE A 158 -2.81 8.77 50.69
N PRO A 159 -3.38 9.80 50.05
CA PRO A 159 -4.08 10.96 50.62
C PRO A 159 -5.50 10.63 51.12
N ARG A 160 -5.92 11.32 52.18
CA ARG A 160 -7.29 11.25 52.76
C ARG A 160 -8.29 12.10 51.97
N ILE A 161 -7.81 13.19 51.38
CA ILE A 161 -8.62 14.16 50.62
C ILE A 161 -8.03 14.34 49.23
N ILE A 162 -8.89 14.39 48.22
CA ILE A 162 -8.54 14.72 46.84
C ILE A 162 -9.22 16.04 46.53
N VAL A 163 -8.46 17.01 46.04
CA VAL A 163 -8.95 18.35 45.71
C VAL A 163 -8.76 18.63 44.22
N ALA A 164 -9.80 19.10 43.54
CA ALA A 164 -9.71 19.57 42.16
C ALA A 164 -10.34 20.95 42.01
N ASP A 165 -10.02 21.67 40.93
CA ASP A 165 -10.64 22.98 40.70
C ASP A 165 -12.15 22.83 40.43
N GLN A 166 -12.52 21.89 39.56
CA GLN A 166 -13.91 21.57 39.19
C GLN A 166 -14.04 20.09 38.80
N LEU A 167 -15.25 19.51 38.86
CA LEU A 167 -15.48 18.10 38.50
C LEU A 167 -15.13 17.78 37.03
N ASP A 168 -15.42 18.71 36.11
CA ASP A 168 -15.12 18.57 34.66
C ASP A 168 -13.61 18.56 34.35
N ARG A 169 -12.78 19.03 35.30
CA ARG A 169 -11.31 18.97 35.21
C ARG A 169 -10.86 17.54 35.40
N LEU A 170 -11.40 16.86 36.41
CA LEU A 170 -11.12 15.45 36.69
C LEU A 170 -11.69 14.53 35.61
N HIS A 171 -12.97 14.66 35.24
CA HIS A 171 -13.62 13.76 34.27
C HIS A 171 -14.69 14.50 33.48
N ARG A 172 -14.65 14.40 32.14
CA ARG A 172 -15.78 14.81 31.27
C ARG A 172 -16.66 13.62 30.87
N ASP A 173 -16.11 12.42 30.98
CA ASP A 173 -16.81 11.15 30.78
C ASP A 173 -17.62 10.79 32.03
N GLN A 174 -18.92 10.58 31.86
CA GLN A 174 -19.84 10.32 32.97
C GLN A 174 -19.55 8.99 33.65
N GLU A 175 -19.15 7.97 32.88
CA GLU A 175 -18.88 6.64 33.41
C GLU A 175 -17.62 6.64 34.29
N GLU A 176 -16.52 7.28 33.83
CA GLU A 176 -15.30 7.42 34.62
C GLU A 176 -15.52 8.30 35.86
N SER A 177 -16.33 9.37 35.76
CA SER A 177 -16.71 10.19 36.91
C SER A 177 -17.38 9.35 38.01
N ILE A 178 -18.32 8.49 37.64
CA ILE A 178 -19.01 7.60 38.58
C ILE A 178 -18.05 6.54 39.14
N ARG A 179 -17.21 5.94 38.29
CA ARG A 179 -16.21 4.93 38.71
C ARG A 179 -15.21 5.51 39.71
N PHE A 180 -14.68 6.70 39.44
CA PHE A 180 -13.73 7.37 40.32
C PHE A 180 -14.37 7.76 41.65
N ALA A 181 -15.59 8.31 41.65
CA ALA A 181 -16.31 8.61 42.89
C ALA A 181 -16.56 7.35 43.74
N LYS A 182 -16.90 6.22 43.11
CA LYS A 182 -17.02 4.91 43.79
C LYS A 182 -15.69 4.43 44.37
N LEU A 183 -14.60 4.58 43.62
CA LEU A 183 -13.25 4.23 44.07
C LEU A 183 -12.84 5.05 45.31
N VAL A 184 -13.03 6.38 45.25
CA VAL A 184 -12.75 7.29 46.37
C VAL A 184 -13.52 6.86 47.62
N LYS A 185 -14.82 6.55 47.47
CA LYS A 185 -15.64 6.05 48.57
C LYS A 185 -15.19 4.68 49.08
N ALA A 186 -14.85 3.75 48.18
CA ALA A 186 -14.40 2.40 48.53
C ALA A 186 -13.07 2.39 49.30
N ARG A 187 -12.28 3.45 49.18
CA ARG A 187 -11.01 3.65 49.90
C ARG A 187 -11.13 4.58 51.11
N ASP A 188 -12.34 4.93 51.51
CA ASP A 188 -12.64 5.84 52.63
C ASP A 188 -11.94 7.21 52.50
N ARG A 189 -11.94 7.76 51.29
CA ARG A 189 -11.36 9.07 50.95
C ARG A 189 -12.45 10.06 50.59
N ARG A 190 -12.13 11.36 50.67
CA ARG A 190 -13.05 12.46 50.33
C ARG A 190 -12.58 13.18 49.07
N LEU A 191 -13.47 13.36 48.10
CA LEU A 191 -13.26 14.23 46.93
C LEU A 191 -13.98 15.57 47.14
N VAL A 192 -13.24 16.67 47.00
CA VAL A 192 -13.74 18.04 47.09
C VAL A 192 -13.32 18.83 45.85
N THR A 193 -14.14 19.78 45.41
CA THR A 193 -13.76 20.76 44.39
C THR A 193 -13.79 22.18 44.91
N ALA A 194 -12.96 23.05 44.33
CA ALA A 194 -12.92 24.47 44.68
C ALA A 194 -14.22 25.22 44.31
N ASP A 195 -15.02 24.69 43.38
CA ASP A 195 -16.35 25.20 43.04
C ASP A 195 -17.50 24.64 43.89
N GLY A 196 -17.19 23.89 44.95
CA GLY A 196 -18.14 23.56 46.03
C GLY A 196 -18.75 22.17 45.98
N TYR A 197 -18.27 21.26 45.12
CA TYR A 197 -18.65 19.84 45.20
C TYR A 197 -17.93 19.17 46.37
N ASP A 198 -18.68 18.35 47.12
CA ASP A 198 -18.12 17.54 48.18
C ASP A 198 -18.77 16.15 48.20
N SER A 199 -17.95 15.11 48.03
CA SER A 199 -18.38 13.71 47.94
C SER A 199 -19.08 13.16 49.19
N ILE A 200 -18.91 13.79 50.35
CA ILE A 200 -19.58 13.39 51.59
C ILE A 200 -20.92 14.11 51.81
N SER A 201 -21.25 15.11 50.99
CA SER A 201 -22.53 15.82 51.08
C SER A 201 -23.69 14.92 50.64
N ASP A 202 -24.84 15.03 51.31
CA ASP A 202 -26.08 14.35 50.92
C ASP A 202 -26.52 14.72 49.49
N PHE A 203 -26.13 15.91 49.02
CA PHE A 203 -26.44 16.41 47.67
C PHE A 203 -25.38 16.05 46.61
N ALA A 204 -24.32 15.31 46.96
CA ALA A 204 -23.21 14.99 46.06
C ALA A 204 -23.69 14.31 44.76
N LYS A 205 -24.61 13.34 44.86
CA LYS A 205 -25.15 12.63 43.69
C LYS A 205 -25.92 13.57 42.74
N VAL A 206 -26.66 14.54 43.28
CA VAL A 206 -27.43 15.53 42.51
C VAL A 206 -26.48 16.51 41.82
N ALA A 207 -25.48 17.01 42.56
CA ALA A 207 -24.46 17.90 42.01
C ALA A 207 -23.68 17.24 40.86
N GLN A 208 -23.34 15.95 41.00
CA GLN A 208 -22.65 15.18 39.95
C GLN A 208 -23.52 15.01 38.69
N ALA A 209 -24.81 14.70 38.85
CA ALA A 209 -25.74 14.57 37.72
C ALA A 209 -25.94 15.90 36.99
N PHE A 210 -26.12 17.01 37.72
CA PHE A 210 -26.30 18.34 37.16
C PHE A 210 -25.05 18.84 36.41
N SER A 211 -23.86 18.61 36.97
CA SER A 211 -22.58 18.93 36.32
C SER A 211 -22.39 18.17 35.00
N SER A 212 -22.83 16.91 34.95
CA SER A 212 -22.80 16.08 33.74
C SER A 212 -23.71 16.66 32.65
N LEU A 213 -24.96 17.02 33.00
CA LEU A 213 -25.93 17.63 32.08
C LEU A 213 -25.44 18.96 31.52
N GLN A 214 -24.91 19.85 32.38
CA GLN A 214 -24.35 21.12 31.93
C GLN A 214 -23.19 20.94 30.95
N SER A 215 -22.33 19.95 31.21
CA SER A 215 -21.19 19.63 30.34
C SER A 215 -21.64 19.18 28.94
N GLU A 216 -22.69 18.36 28.87
CA GLU A 216 -23.30 17.90 27.62
C GLU A 216 -23.94 19.05 26.85
N MET A 217 -24.76 19.87 27.52
CA MET A 217 -25.38 21.07 26.93
C MET A 217 -24.34 22.04 26.37
N TYR A 218 -23.23 22.25 27.08
CA TYR A 218 -22.14 23.10 26.61
C TYR A 218 -21.48 22.54 25.34
N ILE A 219 -21.27 21.22 25.26
CA ILE A 219 -20.74 20.56 24.06
C ILE A 219 -21.67 20.80 22.86
N ASP A 220 -22.98 20.65 23.06
CA ASP A 220 -23.95 20.80 21.98
C ASP A 220 -24.08 22.26 21.52
N GLN A 221 -24.09 23.21 22.45
CA GLN A 221 -24.02 24.64 22.10
C GLN A 221 -22.74 24.99 21.34
N LEU A 222 -21.60 24.41 21.73
CA LEU A 222 -20.33 24.62 21.04
C LEU A 222 -20.38 24.04 19.62
N LYS A 223 -20.93 22.84 19.41
CA LYS A 223 -21.12 22.26 18.07
C LYS A 223 -21.93 23.19 17.17
N VAL A 224 -23.06 23.71 17.67
CA VAL A 224 -23.92 24.64 16.91
C VAL A 224 -23.17 25.93 16.57
N LYS A 225 -22.45 26.52 17.52
CA LYS A 225 -21.67 27.75 17.28
C LYS A 225 -20.55 27.53 16.26
N VAL A 226 -19.84 26.41 16.35
CA VAL A 226 -18.77 26.06 15.41
C VAL A 226 -19.33 25.82 14.00
N ASP A 227 -20.42 25.05 13.87
CA ASP A 227 -21.06 24.79 12.57
C ASP A 227 -21.52 26.09 11.90
N ARG A 228 -22.16 27.00 12.66
CA ARG A 228 -22.54 28.33 12.18
C ARG A 228 -21.32 29.15 11.74
N GLY A 229 -20.30 29.26 12.59
CA GLY A 229 -19.09 30.03 12.26
C GLY A 229 -18.35 29.50 11.03
N MET A 230 -18.29 28.18 10.86
CA MET A 230 -17.69 27.55 9.68
C MET A 230 -18.55 27.76 8.42
N THR A 231 -19.88 27.69 8.57
CA THR A 231 -20.83 27.97 7.48
C THR A 231 -20.67 29.41 6.99
N ASP A 232 -20.65 30.37 7.90
CA ASP A 232 -20.50 31.79 7.56
C ASP A 232 -19.13 32.07 6.93
N ALA A 233 -18.06 31.46 7.46
CA ALA A 233 -16.73 31.56 6.87
C ALA A 233 -16.70 31.02 5.43
N PHE A 234 -17.34 29.87 5.15
CA PHE A 234 -17.44 29.33 3.80
C PHE A 234 -18.25 30.23 2.87
N LYS A 235 -19.41 30.72 3.31
CA LYS A 235 -20.26 31.68 2.57
C LYS A 235 -19.50 32.95 2.23
N ASN A 236 -18.65 33.43 3.14
CA ASN A 236 -17.77 34.58 2.92
C ASN A 236 -16.53 34.25 2.05
N GLY A 237 -16.42 33.04 1.52
CA GLY A 237 -15.35 32.60 0.63
C GLY A 237 -14.00 32.33 1.31
N LYS A 238 -14.01 32.16 2.64
CA LYS A 238 -12.84 31.71 3.39
C LYS A 238 -12.65 30.20 3.18
N HIS A 239 -11.40 29.78 3.09
CA HIS A 239 -11.08 28.37 2.97
C HIS A 239 -10.96 27.75 4.37
N LEU A 240 -11.74 26.70 4.63
CA LEU A 240 -11.90 26.11 5.97
C LEU A 240 -10.83 25.09 6.36
N ALA A 241 -9.99 24.67 5.42
CA ALA A 241 -8.96 23.64 5.62
C ALA A 241 -7.62 24.07 4.99
N ALA A 242 -6.62 23.18 4.98
CA ALA A 242 -5.47 23.39 4.11
C ALA A 242 -5.91 23.34 2.64
N PRO A 243 -5.49 24.30 1.78
CA PRO A 243 -5.85 24.29 0.37
C PRO A 243 -5.25 23.05 -0.33
N PRO A 244 -5.92 22.49 -1.35
CA PRO A 244 -5.37 21.36 -2.09
C PRO A 244 -4.12 21.78 -2.90
N THR A 245 -3.30 20.80 -3.31
CA THR A 245 -2.15 21.03 -4.19
C THR A 245 -2.56 21.81 -5.43
N GLY A 246 -1.79 22.84 -5.80
CA GLY A 246 -2.13 23.82 -6.84
C GLY A 246 -2.57 25.18 -6.30
N TYR A 247 -2.81 25.27 -4.99
CA TYR A 247 -3.23 26.50 -4.31
C TYR A 247 -2.40 26.77 -3.07
N LYS A 248 -2.24 28.05 -2.72
CA LYS A 248 -1.57 28.50 -1.49
C LYS A 248 -2.39 29.56 -0.76
N LEU A 249 -2.15 29.68 0.55
CA LEU A 249 -2.71 30.76 1.36
C LEU A 249 -1.75 31.93 1.37
N VAL A 250 -2.26 33.10 1.00
CA VAL A 250 -1.54 34.38 1.10
C VAL A 250 -2.29 35.33 2.02
N GLU A 251 -1.56 36.24 2.66
CA GLU A 251 -2.15 37.27 3.49
C GLU A 251 -3.03 38.20 2.65
N ARG A 252 -4.21 38.52 3.16
CA ARG A 252 -5.11 39.46 2.52
C ARG A 252 -4.62 40.87 2.85
N LYS A 253 -4.44 41.69 1.81
CA LYS A 253 -4.05 43.09 1.93
C LYS A 253 -5.21 44.01 1.59
N ASP A 254 -5.28 45.18 2.23
CA ASP A 254 -6.19 46.26 1.86
C ASP A 254 -5.73 46.98 0.58
N ALA A 255 -6.46 48.01 0.15
CA ALA A 255 -6.13 48.77 -1.06
C ALA A 255 -4.80 49.55 -0.92
N GLU A 256 -4.39 49.80 0.33
CA GLU A 256 -3.19 50.50 0.73
C GLU A 256 -1.98 49.55 0.96
N GLY A 257 -2.19 48.23 0.83
CA GLY A 257 -1.15 47.20 0.93
C GLY A 257 -0.86 46.68 2.34
N ASN A 258 -1.63 47.10 3.35
CA ASN A 258 -1.51 46.63 4.73
C ASN A 258 -2.26 45.31 4.94
N THR A 259 -1.73 44.45 5.81
CA THR A 259 -2.34 43.16 6.12
C THR A 259 -3.63 43.34 6.92
N ILE A 260 -4.73 42.77 6.42
CA ILE A 260 -6.04 42.84 7.07
C ILE A 260 -6.04 41.92 8.29
N ILE A 261 -6.40 42.48 9.46
CA ILE A 261 -6.52 41.74 10.72
C ILE A 261 -8.00 41.55 11.04
N ASN A 262 -8.39 40.33 11.38
CA ASN A 262 -9.77 40.02 11.76
C ASN A 262 -10.08 40.42 13.22
N SER A 263 -11.36 40.32 13.61
CA SER A 263 -11.85 40.66 14.96
C SER A 263 -11.17 39.90 16.12
N ASN A 264 -10.46 38.81 15.83
CA ASN A 264 -9.72 38.01 16.80
C ASN A 264 -8.21 38.30 16.78
N SER A 265 -7.81 39.47 16.24
CA SER A 265 -6.40 39.88 16.11
C SER A 265 -5.54 38.92 15.28
N LYS A 266 -6.13 38.18 14.33
CA LYS A 266 -5.41 37.27 13.42
C LYS A 266 -5.40 37.81 11.99
N VAL A 267 -4.27 37.61 11.30
CA VAL A 267 -4.12 37.93 9.87
C VAL A 267 -5.14 37.17 9.04
N GLU A 268 -5.92 37.89 8.23
CA GLU A 268 -6.83 37.30 7.27
C GLU A 268 -6.04 36.75 6.07
N ARG A 269 -6.38 35.54 5.62
CA ARG A 269 -5.71 34.87 4.50
C ARG A 269 -6.71 34.53 3.40
N THR A 270 -6.29 34.69 2.16
CA THR A 270 -7.03 34.27 0.97
C THR A 270 -6.30 33.16 0.23
N VAL A 271 -7.04 32.36 -0.52
CA VAL A 271 -6.47 31.30 -1.36
C VAL A 271 -6.19 31.87 -2.74
N VAL A 272 -4.96 31.67 -3.21
CA VAL A 272 -4.53 32.01 -4.57
C VAL A 272 -3.95 30.78 -5.25
N ILE A 273 -3.91 30.80 -6.58
CA ILE A 273 -3.28 29.74 -7.38
C ILE A 273 -1.77 29.80 -7.13
N ASP A 274 -1.17 28.63 -6.94
CA ASP A 274 0.27 28.47 -6.87
C ASP A 274 0.77 27.92 -8.20
N GLU A 275 1.33 28.77 -9.05
CA GLU A 275 1.50 28.45 -10.47
C GLU A 275 2.41 27.24 -10.73
N GLU A 276 3.47 27.06 -9.93
CA GLU A 276 4.34 25.88 -10.02
C GLU A 276 3.58 24.59 -9.69
N ALA A 277 2.80 24.60 -8.61
CA ALA A 277 1.97 23.46 -8.23
C ALA A 277 0.79 23.26 -9.18
N ALA A 278 0.22 24.34 -9.71
CA ALA A 278 -0.90 24.33 -10.65
C ALA A 278 -0.50 23.66 -11.98
N GLU A 279 0.73 23.91 -12.45
CA GLU A 279 1.24 23.29 -13.67
C GLU A 279 1.34 21.77 -13.53
N VAL A 280 1.78 21.27 -12.37
CA VAL A 280 1.77 19.83 -12.08
C VAL A 280 0.34 19.27 -12.09
N VAL A 281 -0.65 20.02 -11.57
CA VAL A 281 -2.06 19.61 -11.63
C VAL A 281 -2.54 19.52 -13.08
N ARG A 282 -2.27 20.53 -13.92
CA ARG A 282 -2.63 20.52 -15.36
C ARG A 282 -2.04 19.29 -16.06
N ARG A 283 -0.76 19.02 -15.81
CA ARG A 283 -0.05 17.87 -16.37
C ARG A 283 -0.64 16.53 -15.91
N ILE A 284 -1.08 16.42 -14.65
CA ILE A 284 -1.79 15.23 -14.14
C ILE A 284 -3.09 14.99 -14.91
N PHE A 285 -3.88 16.05 -15.12
CA PHE A 285 -5.13 15.95 -15.86
C PHE A 285 -4.90 15.60 -17.33
N ASP A 286 -3.89 16.19 -17.98
CA ASP A 286 -3.51 15.85 -19.36
C ASP A 286 -3.02 14.40 -19.50
N MET A 287 -2.08 13.97 -18.66
CA MET A 287 -1.58 12.60 -18.62
C MET A 287 -2.70 11.57 -18.42
N TYR A 288 -3.70 11.93 -17.62
CA TYR A 288 -4.85 11.07 -17.39
C TYR A 288 -5.82 11.09 -18.57
N ALA A 289 -6.36 12.25 -18.93
CA ALA A 289 -7.45 12.39 -19.89
C ALA A 289 -7.01 12.13 -21.33
N ASN A 290 -5.89 12.72 -21.76
CA ASN A 290 -5.41 12.71 -23.14
C ASN A 290 -4.42 11.58 -23.39
N GLN A 291 -3.39 11.44 -22.54
CA GLN A 291 -2.35 10.39 -22.71
C GLN A 291 -2.79 9.02 -22.19
N LYS A 292 -4.00 8.93 -21.66
CA LYS A 292 -4.63 7.70 -21.19
C LYS A 292 -3.78 6.89 -20.19
N LEU A 293 -2.99 7.56 -19.33
CA LEU A 293 -2.22 6.90 -18.27
C LEU A 293 -3.08 6.57 -17.03
N SER A 294 -2.70 5.53 -16.29
CA SER A 294 -3.37 5.15 -15.03
C SER A 294 -2.84 5.99 -13.85
N PRO A 295 -3.64 6.20 -12.78
CA PRO A 295 -3.20 6.97 -11.60
C PRO A 295 -1.90 6.43 -10.98
N ALA A 296 -1.67 5.11 -11.05
CA ALA A 296 -0.44 4.49 -10.57
C ALA A 296 0.77 4.76 -11.46
N LYS A 297 0.58 4.85 -12.79
CA LYS A 297 1.64 5.20 -13.74
C LYS A 297 1.98 6.69 -13.63
N ILE A 298 0.96 7.55 -13.51
CA ILE A 298 1.12 8.99 -13.27
C ILE A 298 1.92 9.23 -11.99
N ALA A 299 1.55 8.58 -10.88
CA ALA A 299 2.30 8.68 -9.63
C ALA A 299 3.79 8.33 -9.78
N LYS A 300 4.11 7.25 -10.51
CA LYS A 300 5.51 6.86 -10.77
C LYS A 300 6.28 7.85 -11.64
N VAL A 301 5.61 8.46 -12.62
CA VAL A 301 6.22 9.51 -13.46
C VAL A 301 6.58 10.71 -12.58
N LEU A 302 5.65 11.15 -11.73
CA LEU A 302 5.89 12.25 -10.80
C LEU A 302 7.00 11.95 -9.76
N ASP A 303 7.09 10.70 -9.31
CA ASP A 303 8.17 10.24 -8.40
C ASP A 303 9.55 10.30 -9.06
N GLY A 304 9.65 9.86 -10.31
CA GLY A 304 10.91 9.91 -11.06
C GLY A 304 11.44 11.33 -11.25
N GLU A 305 10.56 12.32 -11.26
CA GLU A 305 10.87 13.73 -11.43
C GLU A 305 10.97 14.50 -10.11
N SER A 306 10.67 13.87 -8.97
CA SER A 306 10.58 14.54 -7.65
C SER A 306 9.70 15.79 -7.66
N ALA A 307 8.58 15.74 -8.38
CA ALA A 307 7.71 16.89 -8.59
C ALA A 307 7.23 17.52 -7.27
N LEU A 308 7.32 18.86 -7.16
CA LEU A 308 7.03 19.66 -5.96
C LEU A 308 7.87 19.27 -4.73
N GLY A 309 9.09 18.78 -4.94
CA GLY A 309 10.00 18.36 -3.86
C GLY A 309 9.52 17.15 -3.07
N ARG A 310 8.54 16.39 -3.59
CA ARG A 310 8.02 15.18 -2.98
C ARG A 310 8.80 13.97 -3.45
N SER A 311 9.23 13.14 -2.50
CA SER A 311 9.94 11.88 -2.79
C SER A 311 9.00 10.74 -3.21
N THR A 312 7.71 10.83 -2.90
CA THR A 312 6.70 9.81 -3.23
C THR A 312 5.30 10.39 -3.45
N TRP A 313 4.63 9.91 -4.50
CA TRP A 313 3.26 10.21 -4.92
C TRP A 313 2.41 8.95 -4.80
N GLY A 314 1.29 9.07 -4.10
CA GLY A 314 0.33 7.97 -3.96
C GLY A 314 -0.64 7.91 -5.13
N PRO A 315 -0.96 6.71 -5.68
CA PRO A 315 -2.04 6.56 -6.66
C PRO A 315 -3.39 7.09 -6.16
N SER A 316 -3.64 6.95 -4.85
CA SER A 316 -4.83 7.48 -4.16
C SER A 316 -4.90 9.00 -4.23
N SER A 317 -3.76 9.68 -4.05
CA SER A 317 -3.66 11.14 -4.09
C SER A 317 -3.98 11.67 -5.49
N VAL A 318 -3.44 11.05 -6.53
CA VAL A 318 -3.77 11.38 -7.93
C VAL A 318 -5.26 11.18 -8.19
N THR A 319 -5.83 10.06 -7.72
CA THR A 319 -7.26 9.77 -7.88
C THR A 319 -8.15 10.80 -7.19
N GLN A 320 -7.78 11.25 -5.98
CA GLN A 320 -8.50 12.30 -5.27
C GLN A 320 -8.42 13.65 -6.00
N MET A 321 -7.27 13.99 -6.58
CA MET A 321 -7.10 15.22 -7.36
C MET A 321 -8.00 15.24 -8.60
N LEU A 322 -8.06 14.13 -9.35
CA LEU A 322 -8.93 13.96 -10.52
C LEU A 322 -10.44 14.01 -10.21
N GLY A 323 -10.82 14.04 -8.92
CA GLY A 323 -12.21 14.21 -8.48
C GLY A 323 -12.48 15.47 -7.70
N ASN A 324 -11.50 16.37 -7.59
CA ASN A 324 -11.64 17.58 -6.81
C ASN A 324 -12.14 18.75 -7.68
N GLU A 325 -13.44 19.03 -7.59
CA GLU A 325 -14.14 20.10 -8.33
C GLU A 325 -13.58 21.50 -8.04
N LYS A 326 -12.77 21.68 -6.99
CA LYS A 326 -12.11 22.95 -6.72
C LYS A 326 -11.23 23.42 -7.88
N TYR A 327 -10.67 22.49 -8.66
CA TYR A 327 -9.80 22.79 -9.80
C TYR A 327 -10.50 23.49 -10.96
N ILE A 328 -11.83 23.41 -11.04
CA ILE A 328 -12.67 24.17 -11.99
C ILE A 328 -13.35 25.38 -11.33
N GLY A 329 -12.91 25.76 -10.13
CA GLY A 329 -13.49 26.88 -9.37
C GLY A 329 -14.78 26.53 -8.61
N LYS A 330 -15.27 25.29 -8.64
CA LYS A 330 -16.49 24.89 -7.93
C LYS A 330 -16.18 24.35 -6.54
N TRP A 331 -16.44 25.16 -5.51
CA TRP A 331 -16.11 24.81 -4.14
C TRP A 331 -17.36 24.33 -3.44
N ARG A 332 -17.31 23.10 -2.93
CA ARG A 332 -18.39 22.48 -2.16
C ARG A 332 -17.93 22.15 -0.75
N TRP A 333 -18.80 22.39 0.22
CA TRP A 333 -18.57 22.09 1.63
C TRP A 333 -19.69 21.24 2.22
N LYS A 334 -19.38 20.52 3.31
CA LYS A 334 -20.29 19.62 4.02
C LYS A 334 -20.81 18.42 3.20
N LYS A 335 -20.05 17.90 2.22
CA LYS A 335 -20.41 16.68 1.46
C LYS A 335 -20.63 15.44 2.33
N THR A 336 -19.86 15.33 3.42
CA THR A 336 -19.92 14.22 4.37
C THR A 336 -19.82 14.74 5.80
N THR A 337 -20.54 14.13 6.72
CA THR A 337 -20.43 14.36 8.15
C THR A 337 -19.94 13.09 8.84
N THR A 338 -19.28 13.23 9.99
CA THR A 338 -18.84 12.07 10.78
C THR A 338 -19.84 11.83 11.88
N VAL A 339 -20.51 10.68 11.84
CA VAL A 339 -21.44 10.23 12.88
C VAL A 339 -20.74 9.14 13.68
N GLN A 340 -20.80 9.26 15.00
CA GLN A 340 -20.32 8.20 15.88
C GLN A 340 -21.48 7.21 16.10
N ASP A 341 -21.22 5.94 15.83
CA ASP A 341 -22.15 4.86 16.15
C ASP A 341 -22.35 4.80 17.68
N PRO A 342 -23.58 4.97 18.17
CA PRO A 342 -23.86 5.00 19.61
C PRO A 342 -23.60 3.66 20.31
N ILE A 343 -23.61 2.53 19.58
CA ILE A 343 -23.44 1.19 20.14
C ILE A 343 -21.98 0.76 20.03
N THR A 344 -21.35 0.95 18.87
CA THR A 344 -19.98 0.47 18.64
C THR A 344 -18.91 1.51 18.95
N GLY A 345 -19.29 2.78 19.15
CA GLY A 345 -18.39 3.91 19.33
C GLY A 345 -17.56 4.26 18.09
N LYS A 346 -17.75 3.55 16.98
CA LYS A 346 -16.99 3.76 15.74
C LYS A 346 -17.49 4.99 15.01
N LYS A 347 -16.55 5.82 14.55
CA LYS A 347 -16.86 6.99 13.71
C LYS A 347 -17.04 6.53 12.26
N CYS A 348 -18.21 6.78 11.71
CA CYS A 348 -18.56 6.50 10.33
C CYS A 348 -18.80 7.81 9.57
N ALA A 349 -18.27 7.93 8.36
CA ALA A 349 -18.58 9.05 7.48
C ALA A 349 -19.89 8.78 6.75
N VAL A 350 -20.86 9.69 6.90
CA VAL A 350 -22.18 9.61 6.25
C VAL A 350 -22.30 10.78 5.27
N THR A 351 -22.85 10.53 4.08
CA THR A 351 -23.12 11.56 3.10
C THR A 351 -24.25 12.46 3.57
N VAL A 352 -24.04 13.77 3.48
CA VAL A 352 -25.05 14.76 3.87
C VAL A 352 -26.03 14.95 2.70
N PRO A 353 -27.34 15.12 2.94
CA PRO A 353 -28.32 15.46 1.90
C PRO A 353 -27.89 16.68 1.08
N LYS A 354 -28.32 16.77 -0.19
CA LYS A 354 -27.89 17.85 -1.09
C LYS A 354 -28.37 19.23 -0.61
N GLU A 355 -29.54 19.33 0.01
CA GLU A 355 -30.07 20.59 0.56
C GLU A 355 -29.18 21.22 1.65
N ASP A 356 -28.46 20.40 2.41
CA ASP A 356 -27.59 20.84 3.51
C ASP A 356 -26.13 21.05 3.07
N GLN A 357 -25.84 20.90 1.77
CA GLN A 357 -24.53 21.15 1.19
C GLN A 357 -24.42 22.60 0.72
N PHE A 358 -23.26 23.20 0.95
CA PHE A 358 -22.99 24.56 0.50
C PHE A 358 -22.10 24.52 -0.74
N GLU A 359 -22.49 25.25 -1.79
CA GLU A 359 -21.74 25.40 -3.04
C GLU A 359 -21.47 26.89 -3.30
N LYS A 360 -20.24 27.19 -3.72
CA LYS A 360 -19.83 28.53 -4.13
C LYS A 360 -18.84 28.43 -5.28
N GLU A 361 -19.03 29.25 -6.31
CA GLU A 361 -18.18 29.28 -7.50
C GLU A 361 -17.15 30.41 -7.42
N PHE A 362 -15.92 30.11 -7.82
CA PHE A 362 -14.78 31.01 -7.91
C PHE A 362 -14.07 30.81 -9.26
N PRO A 363 -14.62 31.35 -10.36
CA PRO A 363 -14.04 31.19 -11.70
C PRO A 363 -12.59 31.69 -11.79
N GLU A 364 -12.25 32.73 -11.03
CA GLU A 364 -10.90 33.32 -10.96
C GLU A 364 -9.85 32.40 -10.30
N ARG A 365 -10.31 31.31 -9.67
CA ARG A 365 -9.47 30.31 -9.00
C ARG A 365 -9.45 28.97 -9.76
N SER A 366 -9.90 28.97 -11.01
CA SER A 366 -9.85 27.78 -11.86
C SER A 366 -8.40 27.49 -12.31
N ILE A 367 -7.94 26.26 -12.13
CA ILE A 367 -6.63 25.78 -12.62
C ILE A 367 -6.81 24.99 -13.93
N ILE A 368 -7.95 24.31 -14.09
CA ILE A 368 -8.25 23.37 -15.16
C ILE A 368 -9.42 23.91 -16.00
N SER A 369 -9.29 23.87 -17.32
CA SER A 369 -10.40 24.22 -18.22
C SER A 369 -11.56 23.23 -18.07
N GLN A 370 -12.79 23.71 -18.34
CA GLN A 370 -13.98 22.85 -18.27
C GLN A 370 -13.86 21.65 -19.22
N GLU A 371 -13.29 21.85 -20.41
CA GLU A 371 -13.05 20.82 -21.42
C GLU A 371 -12.14 19.68 -20.91
N LEU A 372 -11.01 20.02 -20.28
CA LEU A 372 -10.07 19.02 -19.76
C LEU A 372 -10.66 18.27 -18.55
N TRP A 373 -11.46 18.97 -17.74
CA TRP A 373 -12.21 18.35 -16.65
C TRP A 373 -13.24 17.34 -17.16
N ASP A 374 -14.04 17.72 -18.16
CA ASP A 374 -15.07 16.85 -18.74
C ASP A 374 -14.45 15.61 -19.40
N ALA A 375 -13.29 15.76 -20.07
CA ALA A 375 -12.52 14.64 -20.60
C ALA A 375 -12.03 13.68 -19.49
N ALA A 376 -11.58 14.21 -18.35
CA ALA A 376 -11.17 13.41 -17.21
C ALA A 376 -12.38 12.69 -16.55
N VAL A 377 -13.53 13.34 -16.44
CA VAL A 377 -14.78 12.74 -15.92
C VAL A 377 -15.25 11.63 -16.85
N ALA A 378 -15.35 11.88 -18.16
CA ALA A 378 -15.76 10.89 -19.15
C ALA A 378 -14.89 9.63 -19.09
N ARG A 379 -13.57 9.81 -19.00
CA ARG A 379 -12.62 8.70 -18.81
C ARG A 379 -12.82 7.97 -17.47
N ARG A 380 -13.05 8.70 -16.37
CA ARG A 380 -13.34 8.07 -15.07
C ARG A 380 -14.61 7.23 -15.13
N GLU A 381 -15.64 7.68 -15.84
CA GLU A 381 -16.86 6.92 -16.03
C GLU A 381 -16.64 5.70 -16.93
N GLU A 382 -15.89 5.81 -18.02
CA GLU A 382 -15.49 4.69 -18.86
C GLU A 382 -14.79 3.58 -18.03
N VAL A 383 -13.83 3.99 -17.21
CA VAL A 383 -13.11 3.13 -16.26
C VAL A 383 -14.05 2.53 -15.20
N SER A 384 -14.96 3.33 -14.66
CA SER A 384 -15.93 2.91 -13.63
C SER A 384 -16.95 1.92 -14.17
N ARG A 385 -17.48 2.13 -15.39
CA ARG A 385 -18.40 1.20 -16.08
C ARG A 385 -17.77 -0.18 -16.29
N ASN A 386 -16.44 -0.24 -16.41
CA ASN A 386 -15.70 -1.49 -16.49
C ASN A 386 -15.45 -2.16 -15.13
N THR A 387 -15.60 -1.46 -14.00
CA THR A 387 -15.31 -2.01 -12.65
C THR A 387 -16.53 -2.17 -11.74
N ASN A 388 -17.62 -1.42 -11.98
CA ASN A 388 -18.92 -1.51 -11.28
C ASN A 388 -20.06 -1.19 -12.29
N PRO A 389 -20.56 -2.18 -13.05
CA PRO A 389 -21.63 -1.95 -13.99
C PRO A 389 -22.98 -1.66 -13.28
N PRO A 390 -23.95 -1.01 -13.97
CA PRO A 390 -25.30 -0.81 -13.46
C PRO A 390 -25.98 -2.13 -13.04
N LYS A 391 -26.91 -2.07 -12.08
CA LYS A 391 -27.68 -3.24 -11.59
C LYS A 391 -28.24 -4.04 -12.78
N GLY A 392 -27.92 -5.34 -12.84
CA GLY A 392 -28.43 -6.28 -13.86
C GLY A 392 -27.42 -6.72 -14.93
N ARG A 393 -26.22 -6.13 -15.01
CA ARG A 393 -25.13 -6.64 -15.87
C ARG A 393 -24.06 -7.37 -15.04
N ARG A 394 -23.45 -8.42 -15.61
CA ARG A 394 -22.36 -9.18 -14.97
C ARG A 394 -21.24 -8.22 -14.58
N ASN A 395 -20.84 -8.23 -13.30
CA ASN A 395 -19.66 -7.51 -12.83
C ASN A 395 -18.45 -8.00 -13.61
N LYS A 396 -17.88 -7.13 -14.45
CA LYS A 396 -16.56 -7.39 -15.02
C LYS A 396 -15.58 -7.44 -13.86
N SER A 397 -14.81 -8.52 -13.76
CA SER A 397 -13.86 -8.66 -12.66
C SER A 397 -12.79 -7.54 -12.75
N ARG A 398 -12.17 -7.16 -11.62
CA ARG A 398 -11.05 -6.19 -11.65
C ARG A 398 -9.92 -6.61 -12.60
N GLN A 399 -9.79 -7.91 -12.88
CA GLN A 399 -8.85 -8.47 -13.84
C GLN A 399 -9.31 -8.27 -15.29
N GLU A 400 -10.61 -8.37 -15.57
CA GLU A 400 -11.19 -8.03 -16.89
C GLU A 400 -11.10 -6.52 -17.21
N ALA A 401 -11.07 -5.65 -16.19
CA ALA A 401 -10.95 -4.20 -16.35
C ALA A 401 -9.52 -3.67 -16.32
N TYR A 402 -8.66 -4.29 -15.50
CA TYR A 402 -7.25 -3.95 -15.30
C TYR A 402 -6.42 -5.22 -15.10
N PRO A 403 -6.05 -5.89 -16.21
CA PRO A 403 -5.28 -7.11 -16.14
C PRO A 403 -3.95 -6.83 -15.45
N THR A 404 -3.68 -7.59 -14.41
CA THR A 404 -2.40 -7.56 -13.71
C THR A 404 -1.76 -8.95 -13.69
N MET A 405 -2.30 -9.86 -14.52
CA MET A 405 -1.87 -11.23 -14.77
C MET A 405 -2.19 -11.53 -16.24
N LEU A 406 -1.41 -12.40 -16.88
CA LEU A 406 -1.63 -12.79 -18.28
C LEU A 406 -2.74 -13.83 -18.46
N PHE A 407 -3.00 -14.67 -17.45
CA PHE A 407 -3.97 -15.77 -17.54
C PHE A 407 -5.03 -15.70 -16.44
N ASP A 408 -6.24 -16.17 -16.77
CA ASP A 408 -7.32 -16.40 -15.82
C ASP A 408 -7.19 -17.79 -15.18
N LEU A 409 -6.62 -17.82 -13.98
CA LEU A 409 -6.26 -19.06 -13.28
C LEU A 409 -7.36 -19.47 -12.30
N TRP A 410 -7.81 -20.72 -12.42
CA TRP A 410 -8.87 -21.32 -11.60
C TRP A 410 -8.36 -22.58 -10.92
N CYS A 411 -8.89 -22.87 -9.73
CA CYS A 411 -8.60 -24.14 -9.07
C CYS A 411 -9.47 -25.24 -9.68
N ASP A 412 -8.82 -26.28 -10.21
CA ASP A 412 -9.46 -27.44 -10.86
C ASP A 412 -10.45 -28.16 -9.93
N LYS A 413 -10.19 -28.16 -8.61
CA LYS A 413 -10.97 -28.94 -7.63
C LYS A 413 -12.19 -28.22 -7.07
N CYS A 414 -12.09 -26.92 -6.79
CA CYS A 414 -13.17 -26.17 -6.13
C CYS A 414 -13.76 -25.04 -6.98
N ASP A 415 -13.36 -24.97 -8.25
CA ASP A 415 -13.75 -23.96 -9.24
C ASP A 415 -13.67 -22.52 -8.70
N ALA A 416 -12.71 -22.28 -7.80
CA ALA A 416 -12.48 -20.96 -7.25
C ALA A 416 -11.34 -20.29 -8.02
N PRO A 417 -11.50 -19.02 -8.43
CA PRO A 417 -10.43 -18.29 -9.08
C PRO A 417 -9.27 -18.08 -8.10
N LEU A 418 -8.04 -18.27 -8.58
CA LEU A 418 -6.86 -18.08 -7.75
C LEU A 418 -6.72 -16.59 -7.36
N ARG A 419 -6.23 -16.37 -6.14
CA ARG A 419 -6.12 -15.03 -5.53
C ARG A 419 -4.69 -14.75 -5.12
N ARG A 420 -4.33 -13.47 -5.09
CA ARG A 420 -3.04 -13.00 -4.55
C ARG A 420 -3.02 -13.21 -3.04
N PHE A 421 -1.95 -13.84 -2.55
CA PHE A 421 -1.76 -14.13 -1.13
C PHE A 421 -0.77 -13.18 -0.46
N ARG A 422 0.44 -13.08 -1.03
CA ARG A 422 1.51 -12.20 -0.56
C ARG A 422 1.83 -11.19 -1.64
N SER A 423 1.54 -9.92 -1.36
CA SER A 423 1.66 -8.79 -2.28
C SER A 423 2.72 -7.77 -1.85
N ALA A 424 3.36 -7.97 -0.69
CA ALA A 424 4.38 -7.06 -0.18
C ALA A 424 5.73 -7.35 -0.84
N GLY A 425 6.20 -6.44 -1.70
CA GLY A 425 7.52 -6.50 -2.35
C GLY A 425 7.48 -7.01 -3.81
N THR A 426 8.64 -7.46 -4.30
CA THR A 426 8.92 -7.73 -5.73
C THR A 426 8.30 -9.03 -6.27
N TYR A 427 7.66 -9.86 -5.42
CA TYR A 427 7.22 -11.20 -5.79
C TYR A 427 5.74 -11.43 -5.46
N VAL A 428 4.88 -11.34 -6.47
CA VAL A 428 3.46 -11.67 -6.35
C VAL A 428 3.28 -13.20 -6.27
N GLN A 429 2.55 -13.69 -5.26
CA GLN A 429 2.21 -15.10 -5.11
C GLN A 429 0.69 -15.32 -5.23
N LEU A 430 0.31 -16.40 -5.89
CA LEU A 430 -1.07 -16.87 -6.02
C LEU A 430 -1.32 -18.12 -5.16
N HIS A 431 -2.55 -18.24 -4.67
CA HIS A 431 -3.05 -19.42 -3.98
C HIS A 431 -4.54 -19.64 -4.29
N CYS A 432 -5.07 -20.81 -3.94
CA CYS A 432 -6.51 -20.99 -3.81
C CYS A 432 -6.98 -20.46 -2.44
N PRO A 433 -7.99 -19.58 -2.38
CA PRO A 433 -8.54 -19.10 -1.10
C PRO A 433 -9.14 -20.23 -0.26
N ASN A 434 -9.72 -21.25 -0.89
CA ASN A 434 -10.31 -22.40 -0.20
C ASN A 434 -9.27 -23.46 0.17
N GLY A 435 -8.09 -23.44 -0.45
CA GLY A 435 -7.08 -24.49 -0.26
C GLY A 435 -6.44 -24.46 1.13
N LYS A 436 -6.15 -23.28 1.67
CA LYS A 436 -5.49 -23.12 2.98
C LYS A 436 -6.28 -23.80 4.11
N ASP A 437 -7.58 -23.55 4.16
CA ASP A 437 -8.48 -24.05 5.21
C ASP A 437 -9.18 -25.35 4.80
N GLY A 438 -8.88 -25.89 3.60
CA GLY A 438 -9.48 -27.13 3.09
C GLY A 438 -10.98 -27.02 2.76
N LEU A 439 -11.50 -25.80 2.59
CA LEU A 439 -12.90 -25.55 2.29
C LEU A 439 -13.26 -26.15 0.92
N ARG A 440 -14.50 -26.67 0.79
CA ARG A 440 -15.00 -27.35 -0.41
C ARG A 440 -14.11 -28.54 -0.85
N GLY A 441 -13.44 -29.20 0.09
CA GLY A 441 -12.55 -30.34 -0.21
C GLY A 441 -11.28 -29.96 -0.99
N CYS A 442 -10.95 -28.67 -1.08
CA CYS A 442 -9.81 -28.18 -1.84
C CYS A 442 -8.48 -28.58 -1.18
N ASP A 443 -7.58 -29.18 -1.94
CA ASP A 443 -6.25 -29.61 -1.49
C ASP A 443 -5.11 -28.71 -2.00
N LEU A 444 -5.42 -27.66 -2.78
CA LEU A 444 -4.46 -26.69 -3.30
C LEU A 444 -3.96 -25.74 -2.18
N LYS A 445 -3.29 -26.32 -1.19
CA LYS A 445 -2.78 -25.71 0.06
C LYS A 445 -1.51 -24.88 -0.13
N SER A 446 -0.87 -24.99 -1.29
CA SER A 446 0.38 -24.30 -1.59
C SER A 446 0.14 -22.96 -2.30
N SER A 447 1.16 -22.10 -2.30
CA SER A 447 1.19 -20.90 -3.14
C SER A 447 2.34 -20.98 -4.16
N LYS A 448 2.18 -20.34 -5.31
CA LYS A 448 3.22 -20.25 -6.36
C LYS A 448 3.39 -18.82 -6.84
N SER A 449 4.59 -18.45 -7.27
CA SER A 449 4.86 -17.10 -7.79
C SER A 449 4.16 -16.90 -9.14
N LEU A 450 3.50 -15.75 -9.32
CA LEU A 450 2.87 -15.36 -10.59
C LEU A 450 3.86 -15.44 -11.75
N ARG A 451 5.09 -14.96 -11.54
CA ARG A 451 6.18 -15.02 -12.53
C ARG A 451 6.42 -16.44 -13.04
N ILE A 452 6.46 -17.42 -12.12
CA ILE A 452 6.72 -18.83 -12.47
C ILE A 452 5.53 -19.41 -13.22
N ILE A 453 4.30 -19.08 -12.80
CA ILE A 453 3.09 -19.55 -13.46
C ILE A 453 3.05 -19.04 -14.90
N GLU A 454 3.19 -17.73 -15.11
CA GLU A 454 3.12 -17.11 -16.43
C GLU A 454 4.24 -17.59 -17.36
N GLU A 455 5.49 -17.64 -16.88
CA GLU A 455 6.64 -18.16 -17.65
C GLU A 455 6.40 -19.60 -18.11
N ARG A 456 5.86 -20.45 -17.23
CA ARG A 456 5.64 -21.87 -17.52
C ARG A 456 4.45 -22.13 -18.41
N LEU A 457 3.42 -21.28 -18.39
CA LEU A 457 2.27 -21.37 -19.29
C LEU A 457 2.61 -20.82 -20.68
N LEU A 458 3.33 -19.69 -20.77
CA LEU A 458 3.69 -19.08 -22.06
C LEU A 458 4.64 -19.94 -22.89
N THR A 459 5.58 -20.64 -22.25
CA THR A 459 6.61 -21.42 -22.95
C THR A 459 6.01 -22.47 -23.92
N PRO A 460 5.17 -23.43 -23.46
CA PRO A 460 4.59 -24.44 -24.35
C PRO A 460 3.63 -23.83 -25.38
N ILE A 461 2.88 -22.79 -25.00
CA ILE A 461 1.99 -22.07 -25.93
C ILE A 461 2.80 -21.47 -27.10
N LYS A 462 3.92 -20.79 -26.82
CA LYS A 462 4.80 -20.25 -27.86
C LYS A 462 5.42 -21.36 -28.70
N GLN A 463 5.90 -22.44 -28.07
CA GLN A 463 6.49 -23.57 -28.78
C GLN A 463 5.51 -24.22 -29.77
N GLN A 464 4.24 -24.33 -29.40
CA GLN A 464 3.23 -24.92 -30.27
C GLN A 464 2.79 -23.96 -31.39
N LEU A 465 2.47 -22.70 -31.06
CA LEU A 465 2.00 -21.71 -32.03
C LEU A 465 3.05 -21.34 -33.08
N PHE A 466 4.34 -21.38 -32.70
CA PHE A 466 5.46 -21.02 -33.56
C PHE A 466 6.31 -22.24 -33.95
N ALA A 467 5.76 -23.46 -33.83
CA ALA A 467 6.39 -24.65 -34.38
C ALA A 467 6.43 -24.58 -35.91
N ASP A 468 7.48 -25.13 -36.50
CA ASP A 468 7.58 -25.28 -37.95
C ASP A 468 6.39 -26.10 -38.48
N GLY A 469 5.77 -25.61 -39.56
CA GLY A 469 4.59 -26.24 -40.16
C GLY A 469 3.26 -26.00 -39.44
N TYR A 470 3.22 -25.23 -38.34
CA TYR A 470 1.96 -24.96 -37.62
C TYR A 470 0.94 -24.14 -38.45
N PRO A 471 1.32 -23.05 -39.13
CA PRO A 471 0.39 -22.28 -39.98
C PRO A 471 -0.26 -23.16 -41.06
N GLU A 472 0.52 -24.05 -41.67
CA GLU A 472 0.08 -24.97 -42.72
C GLU A 472 -0.94 -25.98 -42.19
N ARG A 473 -0.66 -26.58 -41.02
CA ARG A 473 -1.59 -27.51 -40.36
C ARG A 473 -2.90 -26.83 -39.95
N LEU A 474 -2.81 -25.65 -39.33
CA LEU A 474 -3.98 -24.89 -38.89
C LEU A 474 -4.87 -24.50 -40.08
N CYS A 475 -4.25 -24.05 -41.18
CA CYS A 475 -4.95 -23.67 -42.41
C CYS A 475 -5.67 -24.87 -43.03
N ALA A 476 -4.98 -26.01 -43.17
CA ALA A 476 -5.54 -27.21 -43.76
C ALA A 476 -6.75 -27.74 -42.96
N GLN A 477 -6.62 -27.86 -41.64
CA GLN A 477 -7.71 -28.33 -40.77
C GLN A 477 -8.89 -27.36 -40.75
N ALA A 478 -8.63 -26.05 -40.78
CA ALA A 478 -9.68 -25.05 -40.84
C ALA A 478 -10.45 -25.14 -42.17
N ASN A 479 -9.75 -25.23 -43.30
CA ASN A 479 -10.38 -25.30 -44.62
C ASN A 479 -11.16 -26.58 -44.85
N GLU A 480 -10.69 -27.72 -44.34
CA GLU A 480 -11.44 -28.99 -44.34
C GLU A 480 -12.80 -28.83 -43.64
N PHE A 481 -12.80 -28.20 -42.46
CA PHE A 481 -14.04 -27.92 -41.73
C PHE A 481 -14.95 -26.90 -42.46
N LEU A 482 -14.37 -25.85 -43.03
CA LEU A 482 -15.12 -24.85 -43.79
C LEU A 482 -15.81 -25.48 -45.02
N GLU A 483 -15.13 -26.40 -45.71
CA GLU A 483 -15.66 -27.13 -46.86
C GLU A 483 -16.81 -28.07 -46.45
N GLU A 484 -16.66 -28.78 -45.33
CA GLU A 484 -17.72 -29.62 -44.76
C GLU A 484 -18.96 -28.80 -44.41
N GLU A 485 -18.81 -27.66 -43.71
CA GLU A 485 -19.93 -26.77 -43.38
C GLU A 485 -20.57 -26.14 -44.62
N ALA A 486 -19.77 -25.79 -45.63
CA ALA A 486 -20.27 -25.25 -46.89
C ALA A 486 -21.13 -26.26 -47.67
N SER A 487 -20.85 -27.55 -47.52
CA SER A 487 -21.59 -28.65 -48.17
C SER A 487 -23.00 -28.88 -47.61
N LYS A 488 -23.31 -28.38 -46.41
CA LYS A 488 -24.64 -28.54 -45.80
C LYS A 488 -25.71 -27.71 -46.53
N PRO A 489 -26.95 -28.20 -46.70
CA PRO A 489 -27.99 -27.45 -47.37
C PRO A 489 -28.42 -26.21 -46.56
N PRO A 490 -28.68 -25.06 -47.20
CA PRO A 490 -29.12 -23.86 -46.51
C PRO A 490 -30.52 -24.06 -45.90
N VAL A 491 -30.71 -23.57 -44.69
CA VAL A 491 -31.99 -23.63 -43.96
C VAL A 491 -32.87 -22.44 -44.36
N ASP A 492 -34.14 -22.67 -44.70
CA ASP A 492 -35.05 -21.58 -45.08
C ASP A 492 -35.41 -20.68 -43.88
N THR A 493 -34.93 -19.43 -43.90
CA THR A 493 -35.18 -18.43 -42.83
C THR A 493 -36.53 -17.73 -42.95
N LYS A 494 -37.22 -17.84 -44.10
CA LYS A 494 -38.45 -17.08 -44.38
C LYS A 494 -39.58 -17.35 -43.39
N LYS A 495 -39.65 -18.58 -42.85
CA LYS A 495 -40.66 -18.96 -41.85
C LYS A 495 -40.45 -18.21 -40.52
N ILE A 496 -39.20 -18.13 -40.06
CA ILE A 496 -38.83 -17.47 -38.80
C ILE A 496 -39.02 -15.95 -38.93
N GLU A 497 -38.60 -15.37 -40.05
CA GLU A 497 -38.79 -13.94 -40.35
C GLU A 497 -40.27 -13.54 -40.30
N ARG A 498 -41.16 -14.33 -40.93
CA ARG A 498 -42.62 -14.10 -40.88
C ARG A 498 -43.18 -14.15 -39.47
N GLN A 499 -42.71 -15.08 -38.63
CA GLN A 499 -43.14 -15.18 -37.23
C GLN A 499 -42.70 -13.97 -36.41
N ILE A 500 -41.47 -13.49 -36.61
CA ILE A 500 -40.95 -12.25 -35.98
C ILE A 500 -41.83 -11.05 -36.37
N THR A 501 -42.09 -10.84 -37.66
CA THR A 501 -42.91 -9.71 -38.13
C THR A 501 -44.34 -9.77 -37.56
N SER A 502 -44.92 -10.97 -37.47
CA SER A 502 -46.25 -11.17 -36.89
C SER A 502 -46.29 -10.85 -35.39
N LEU A 503 -45.26 -11.26 -34.63
CA LEU A 503 -45.14 -10.99 -33.19
C LEU A 503 -44.87 -9.51 -32.90
N GLU A 504 -44.03 -8.84 -33.69
CA GLU A 504 -43.79 -7.39 -33.57
C GLU A 504 -45.08 -6.59 -33.81
N ALA A 505 -45.88 -6.97 -34.82
CA ALA A 505 -47.18 -6.37 -35.06
C ALA A 505 -48.18 -6.64 -33.90
N LYS A 506 -48.15 -7.84 -33.31
CA LYS A 506 -48.97 -8.18 -32.13
C LYS A 506 -48.58 -7.33 -30.91
N LEU A 507 -47.28 -7.19 -30.61
CA LEU A 507 -46.78 -6.36 -29.52
C LEU A 507 -47.12 -4.88 -29.71
N ARG A 508 -47.02 -4.35 -30.94
CA ARG A 508 -47.42 -2.97 -31.25
C ARG A 508 -48.91 -2.73 -30.98
N ARG A 509 -49.78 -3.66 -31.39
CA ARG A 509 -51.23 -3.59 -31.11
C ARG A 509 -51.53 -3.66 -29.60
N ASN A 510 -50.85 -4.55 -28.88
CA ASN A 510 -51.06 -4.70 -27.44
C ASN A 510 -50.55 -3.47 -26.66
N GLY A 511 -49.43 -2.87 -27.07
CA GLY A 511 -48.93 -1.62 -26.49
C GLY A 511 -49.89 -0.43 -26.68
N GLN A 512 -50.53 -0.32 -27.84
CA GLN A 512 -51.56 0.70 -28.11
C GLN A 512 -52.82 0.50 -27.26
N ARG A 513 -53.21 -0.76 -26.99
CA ARG A 513 -54.33 -1.09 -26.09
C ARG A 513 -54.02 -0.74 -24.64
N LEU A 514 -52.77 -0.96 -24.21
CA LEU A 514 -52.31 -0.63 -22.86
C LEU A 514 -52.32 0.88 -22.60
N SER A 515 -52.01 1.71 -23.60
CA SER A 515 -52.05 3.19 -23.46
C SER A 515 -53.45 3.80 -23.39
N GLY A 516 -54.51 3.02 -23.63
CA GLY A 516 -55.89 3.49 -23.69
C GLY A 516 -56.81 2.94 -22.58
N LEU A 517 -56.25 2.29 -21.55
CA LEU A 517 -57.00 1.68 -20.45
C LEU A 517 -56.77 2.45 -19.14
N ASP A 518 -57.86 2.85 -18.47
CA ASP A 518 -57.85 3.31 -17.08
C ASP A 518 -57.94 2.11 -16.11
N GLU A 519 -57.26 2.22 -14.98
CA GLU A 519 -56.79 1.14 -14.09
C GLU A 519 -57.85 0.08 -13.70
N GLY A 520 -57.54 -1.19 -14.00
CA GLY A 520 -58.31 -2.37 -13.58
C GLY A 520 -57.62 -3.70 -13.91
N VAL A 521 -58.14 -4.80 -13.36
CA VAL A 521 -57.63 -6.20 -13.41
C VAL A 521 -57.36 -6.74 -14.84
N ALA A 522 -57.93 -6.11 -15.88
CA ALA A 522 -57.66 -6.45 -17.28
C ALA A 522 -56.26 -6.02 -17.77
N ALA A 523 -55.60 -5.09 -17.07
CA ALA A 523 -54.25 -4.63 -17.41
C ALA A 523 -53.19 -5.70 -17.12
N ASP A 524 -53.30 -6.42 -16.00
CA ASP A 524 -52.30 -7.41 -15.57
C ASP A 524 -52.18 -8.58 -16.56
N SER A 525 -53.31 -9.13 -17.01
CA SER A 525 -53.31 -10.20 -18.02
C SER A 525 -52.72 -9.77 -19.36
N LEU A 526 -52.89 -8.49 -19.74
CA LEU A 526 -52.32 -7.93 -20.96
C LEU A 526 -50.80 -7.75 -20.83
N VAL A 527 -50.33 -7.31 -19.65
CA VAL A 527 -48.90 -7.18 -19.33
C VAL A 527 -48.20 -8.54 -19.39
N ASP A 528 -48.80 -9.59 -18.82
CA ASP A 528 -48.26 -10.96 -18.88
C ASP A 528 -48.15 -11.49 -20.31
N SER A 529 -49.17 -11.22 -21.15
CA SER A 529 -49.12 -11.59 -22.57
C SER A 529 -48.04 -10.82 -23.32
N ILE A 530 -47.82 -9.54 -23.02
CA ILE A 530 -46.75 -8.73 -23.62
C ILE A 530 -45.39 -9.29 -23.22
N GLN A 531 -45.19 -9.65 -21.96
CA GLN A 531 -43.93 -10.20 -21.47
C GLN A 531 -43.62 -11.58 -22.09
N THR A 532 -44.64 -12.41 -22.29
CA THR A 532 -44.52 -13.71 -22.96
C THR A 532 -44.18 -13.55 -24.45
N ASP A 533 -44.88 -12.65 -25.15
CA ASP A 533 -44.63 -12.35 -26.57
C ASP A 533 -43.25 -11.70 -26.78
N GLN A 534 -42.79 -10.85 -25.85
CA GLN A 534 -41.44 -10.29 -25.86
C GLN A 534 -40.36 -11.37 -25.69
N SER A 535 -40.57 -12.32 -24.77
CA SER A 535 -39.65 -13.44 -24.57
C SER A 535 -39.57 -14.32 -25.83
N THR A 536 -40.72 -14.68 -26.40
CA THR A 536 -40.80 -15.46 -27.66
C THR A 536 -40.14 -14.73 -28.83
N LEU A 537 -40.32 -13.41 -28.94
CA LEU A 537 -39.65 -12.60 -29.96
C LEU A 537 -38.13 -12.62 -29.79
N THR A 538 -37.63 -12.54 -28.56
CA THR A 538 -36.18 -12.63 -28.32
C THR A 538 -35.62 -14.00 -28.70
N GLU A 539 -36.34 -15.09 -28.44
CA GLU A 539 -35.96 -16.44 -28.84
C GLU A 539 -35.92 -16.62 -30.36
N LEU A 540 -36.97 -16.18 -31.07
CA LEU A 540 -37.03 -16.27 -32.54
C LEU A 540 -35.97 -15.41 -33.22
N LYS A 541 -35.66 -14.22 -32.69
CA LYS A 541 -34.55 -13.39 -33.20
C LYS A 541 -33.20 -14.06 -33.00
N ALA A 542 -33.00 -14.73 -31.86
CA ALA A 542 -31.79 -15.51 -31.61
C ALA A 542 -31.70 -16.77 -32.49
N GLU A 543 -32.83 -17.40 -32.81
CA GLU A 543 -32.92 -18.49 -33.79
C GLU A 543 -32.59 -18.01 -35.20
N LEU A 544 -33.22 -16.92 -35.68
CA LEU A 544 -32.91 -16.32 -36.98
C LEU A 544 -31.42 -15.99 -37.12
N ALA A 545 -30.81 -15.41 -36.09
CA ALA A 545 -29.39 -15.10 -36.08
C ALA A 545 -28.50 -16.35 -36.13
N ARG A 546 -28.91 -17.48 -35.53
CA ARG A 546 -28.19 -18.76 -35.63
C ARG A 546 -28.33 -19.37 -37.03
N THR A 547 -29.53 -19.34 -37.60
CA THR A 547 -29.82 -19.89 -38.93
C THR A 547 -29.15 -19.08 -40.05
N ALA A 548 -29.18 -17.75 -39.95
CA ALA A 548 -28.48 -16.86 -40.88
C ALA A 548 -26.96 -17.09 -40.85
N LYS A 549 -26.39 -17.37 -39.67
CA LYS A 549 -24.98 -17.75 -39.53
C LYS A 549 -24.69 -19.11 -40.17
N ALA A 550 -25.55 -20.12 -39.99
CA ALA A 550 -25.38 -21.44 -40.63
C ALA A 550 -25.48 -21.40 -42.17
N ASN A 551 -26.21 -20.41 -42.71
CA ASN A 551 -26.30 -20.17 -44.16
C ASN A 551 -25.14 -19.32 -44.71
N PHE A 552 -24.27 -18.77 -43.87
CA PHE A 552 -23.08 -18.06 -44.32
C PHE A 552 -22.11 -19.04 -44.99
N ARG A 553 -21.49 -18.63 -46.10
CA ARG A 553 -20.51 -19.42 -46.84
C ARG A 553 -19.18 -18.69 -46.81
N PRO A 554 -18.28 -19.06 -45.88
CA PRO A 554 -16.98 -18.41 -45.76
C PRO A 554 -16.03 -18.82 -46.88
N GLU A 555 -15.13 -17.91 -47.25
CA GLU A 555 -14.05 -18.18 -48.20
C GLU A 555 -12.94 -19.02 -47.51
N PRO A 556 -12.17 -19.84 -48.26
CA PRO A 556 -11.05 -20.59 -47.70
C PRO A 556 -9.97 -19.65 -47.17
N LEU A 557 -9.31 -20.07 -46.09
CA LEU A 557 -8.18 -19.37 -45.51
C LEU A 557 -6.92 -19.62 -46.33
N ASP A 558 -6.06 -18.61 -46.40
CA ASP A 558 -4.73 -18.67 -47.01
C ASP A 558 -3.63 -18.79 -45.94
N VAL A 559 -2.58 -19.56 -46.25
CA VAL A 559 -1.47 -19.84 -45.34
C VAL A 559 -0.64 -18.58 -45.07
N GLU A 560 -0.43 -17.72 -46.07
CA GLU A 560 0.35 -16.49 -45.91
C GLU A 560 -0.38 -15.49 -44.99
N THR A 561 -1.70 -15.45 -45.11
CA THR A 561 -2.56 -14.66 -44.22
C THR A 561 -2.49 -15.15 -42.76
N ILE A 562 -2.59 -16.47 -42.53
CA ILE A 562 -2.45 -17.06 -41.18
C ILE A 562 -1.04 -16.79 -40.62
N ARG A 563 0.01 -16.93 -41.44
CA ARG A 563 1.39 -16.64 -41.05
C ARG A 563 1.57 -15.19 -40.62
N THR A 564 0.98 -14.26 -41.37
CA THR A 564 0.98 -12.82 -41.04
C THR A 564 0.28 -12.55 -39.71
N LEU A 565 -0.92 -13.13 -39.51
CA LEU A 565 -1.67 -12.96 -38.26
C LEU A 565 -0.94 -13.56 -37.04
N LEU A 566 -0.27 -14.71 -37.21
CA LEU A 566 0.55 -15.31 -36.17
C LEU A 566 1.81 -14.48 -35.86
N SER A 567 2.44 -13.86 -36.87
CA SER A 567 3.55 -12.92 -36.64
C SER A 567 3.10 -11.69 -35.86
N ASN A 568 1.94 -11.12 -36.19
CA ASN A 568 1.35 -10.01 -35.43
C ASN A 568 1.00 -10.44 -33.99
N LEU A 569 0.50 -11.66 -33.80
CA LEU A 569 0.29 -12.24 -32.47
C LEU A 569 1.61 -12.34 -31.71
N HIS A 570 2.71 -12.71 -32.37
CA HIS A 570 4.03 -12.75 -31.78
C HIS A 570 4.44 -11.38 -31.23
N GLU A 571 4.27 -10.30 -31.99
CA GLU A 571 4.58 -8.93 -31.55
C GLU A 571 3.70 -8.50 -30.38
N LEU A 572 2.38 -8.72 -30.45
CA LEU A 572 1.42 -8.37 -29.40
C LEU A 572 1.66 -9.12 -28.07
N LEU A 573 2.20 -10.34 -28.13
CA LEU A 573 2.62 -11.08 -26.95
C LEU A 573 3.89 -10.51 -26.28
N HIS A 574 4.60 -9.58 -26.93
CA HIS A 574 5.72 -8.82 -26.37
C HIS A 574 5.33 -7.41 -25.89
N ASP A 575 4.12 -6.95 -26.19
CA ASP A 575 3.56 -5.67 -25.74
C ASP A 575 3.15 -5.69 -24.24
N ASP A 576 2.49 -4.62 -23.77
CA ASP A 576 2.11 -4.49 -22.37
C ASP A 576 1.14 -5.60 -21.86
N VAL A 577 1.16 -5.85 -20.55
CA VAL A 577 0.39 -6.92 -19.89
C VAL A 577 -1.12 -6.80 -20.13
N VAL A 578 -1.61 -5.59 -20.37
CA VAL A 578 -3.04 -5.33 -20.54
C VAL A 578 -3.51 -5.82 -21.90
N THR A 579 -2.79 -5.45 -22.95
CA THR A 579 -3.06 -5.89 -24.32
C THR A 579 -2.87 -7.39 -24.46
N ALA A 580 -1.75 -7.93 -23.94
CA ALA A 580 -1.46 -9.36 -24.02
C ALA A 580 -2.50 -10.23 -23.29
N HIS A 581 -3.02 -9.80 -22.12
CA HIS A 581 -4.04 -10.56 -21.40
C HIS A 581 -5.36 -10.68 -22.15
N GLY A 582 -5.83 -9.59 -22.79
CA GLY A 582 -7.09 -9.61 -23.52
C GLY A 582 -7.12 -10.67 -24.63
N ILE A 583 -5.99 -10.80 -25.34
CA ILE A 583 -5.80 -11.78 -26.42
C ILE A 583 -5.60 -13.19 -25.83
N LEU A 584 -4.72 -13.35 -24.83
CA LEU A 584 -4.43 -14.65 -24.20
C LEU A 584 -5.66 -15.26 -23.51
N SER A 585 -6.50 -14.46 -22.85
CA SER A 585 -7.72 -14.93 -22.19
C SER A 585 -8.72 -15.49 -23.21
N LYS A 586 -8.81 -14.92 -24.41
CA LYS A 586 -9.65 -15.47 -25.49
C LYS A 586 -9.07 -16.73 -26.11
N MET A 587 -7.75 -16.80 -26.20
CA MET A 587 -7.05 -17.92 -26.82
C MET A 587 -7.04 -19.18 -25.93
N VAL A 588 -6.80 -19.00 -24.64
CA VAL A 588 -6.61 -20.09 -23.68
C VAL A 588 -7.86 -20.36 -22.83
N GLY A 589 -8.74 -19.37 -22.73
CA GLY A 589 -9.88 -19.43 -21.82
C GLY A 589 -9.45 -19.55 -20.35
N ARG A 590 -10.19 -20.36 -19.59
CA ARG A 590 -9.90 -20.61 -18.18
C ARG A 590 -8.80 -21.65 -18.04
N VAL A 591 -7.72 -21.30 -17.35
CA VAL A 591 -6.63 -22.23 -17.02
C VAL A 591 -6.93 -22.91 -15.69
N SER A 592 -7.18 -24.22 -15.72
CA SER A 592 -7.47 -25.01 -14.51
C SER A 592 -6.18 -25.51 -13.87
N VAL A 593 -6.02 -25.27 -12.56
CA VAL A 593 -4.80 -25.56 -11.80
C VAL A 593 -5.10 -26.52 -10.66
N SER A 594 -4.32 -27.60 -10.57
CA SER A 594 -4.37 -28.61 -9.53
C SER A 594 -3.01 -28.81 -8.83
N LEU A 595 -3.05 -29.43 -7.65
CA LEU A 595 -1.85 -29.75 -6.89
C LEU A 595 -1.15 -30.96 -7.54
N GLY A 596 0.14 -30.84 -7.82
CA GLY A 596 0.98 -31.92 -8.32
C GLY A 596 1.79 -32.60 -7.20
N GLU A 597 2.77 -33.39 -7.62
CA GLU A 597 3.65 -34.14 -6.73
C GLU A 597 4.50 -33.24 -5.81
N LYS A 598 4.83 -33.78 -4.64
CA LYS A 598 5.70 -33.14 -3.66
C LYS A 598 7.16 -33.26 -4.10
N GLN A 599 7.83 -32.12 -4.29
CA GLN A 599 9.26 -32.04 -4.56
C GLN A 599 9.97 -31.37 -3.37
N GLY A 600 10.60 -32.18 -2.52
CA GLY A 600 11.28 -31.71 -1.31
C GLY A 600 10.32 -31.04 -0.32
N ARG A 601 10.51 -29.74 -0.05
CA ARG A 601 9.65 -28.93 0.84
C ARG A 601 8.47 -28.25 0.13
N THR A 602 8.35 -28.35 -1.19
CA THR A 602 7.32 -27.67 -1.99
C THR A 602 6.51 -28.66 -2.84
N HIS A 603 5.37 -28.22 -3.37
CA HIS A 603 4.56 -28.99 -4.32
C HIS A 603 4.69 -28.41 -5.73
N THR A 604 4.64 -29.29 -6.72
CA THR A 604 4.43 -28.89 -8.12
C THR A 604 2.96 -28.50 -8.31
N TRP A 605 2.69 -27.63 -9.29
CA TRP A 605 1.33 -27.33 -9.73
C TRP A 605 1.16 -27.92 -11.12
N LYS A 606 0.00 -28.49 -11.42
CA LYS A 606 -0.36 -28.93 -12.78
C LYS A 606 -1.41 -27.97 -13.31
N ALA A 607 -1.26 -27.51 -14.55
CA ALA A 607 -2.21 -26.65 -15.22
C ALA A 607 -2.71 -27.32 -16.50
N LYS A 608 -4.00 -27.18 -16.76
CA LYS A 608 -4.66 -27.60 -18.00
C LYS A 608 -5.01 -26.34 -18.79
N VAL A 609 -4.53 -26.30 -20.02
CA VAL A 609 -4.64 -25.16 -20.93
C VAL A 609 -5.32 -25.68 -22.20
N ASN A 610 -6.43 -25.07 -22.58
CA ASN A 610 -7.10 -25.39 -23.85
C ASN A 610 -6.70 -24.33 -24.87
N LEU A 611 -5.81 -24.67 -25.79
CA LEU A 611 -5.31 -23.70 -26.76
C LEU A 611 -6.26 -23.62 -27.97
N ASN A 612 -6.87 -22.46 -28.19
CA ASN A 612 -7.60 -22.13 -29.41
C ASN A 612 -7.11 -20.79 -29.98
N PRO A 613 -6.30 -20.77 -31.05
CA PRO A 613 -5.79 -19.52 -31.62
C PRO A 613 -6.87 -18.67 -32.30
N VAL A 614 -7.99 -19.25 -32.75
CA VAL A 614 -8.97 -18.59 -33.63
C VAL A 614 -9.56 -17.31 -33.03
N PRO A 615 -10.03 -17.27 -31.77
CA PRO A 615 -10.53 -16.04 -31.16
C PRO A 615 -9.52 -14.89 -31.12
N ALA A 616 -8.23 -15.22 -30.96
CA ALA A 616 -7.15 -14.23 -30.99
C ALA A 616 -6.88 -13.75 -32.43
N LEU A 617 -6.86 -14.66 -33.41
CA LEU A 617 -6.69 -14.32 -34.82
C LEU A 617 -7.82 -13.44 -35.36
N VAL A 618 -9.08 -13.66 -34.94
CA VAL A 618 -10.22 -12.81 -35.28
C VAL A 618 -10.02 -11.36 -34.79
N GLU A 619 -9.56 -11.19 -33.55
CA GLU A 619 -9.35 -9.87 -32.97
C GLU A 619 -8.23 -9.10 -33.69
N ILE A 620 -7.14 -9.79 -34.01
CA ILE A 620 -6.03 -9.22 -34.80
C ILE A 620 -6.50 -8.89 -36.22
N GLY A 621 -7.26 -9.79 -36.86
CA GLY A 621 -7.83 -9.58 -38.19
C GLY A 621 -8.73 -8.34 -38.27
N LYS A 622 -9.60 -8.12 -37.27
CA LYS A 622 -10.45 -6.92 -37.16
C LYS A 622 -9.67 -5.62 -37.03
N GLN A 623 -8.57 -5.63 -36.27
CA GLN A 623 -7.75 -4.44 -36.07
C GLN A 623 -6.98 -4.04 -37.34
N LYS A 624 -6.73 -4.99 -38.24
CA LYS A 624 -5.89 -4.83 -39.43
C LYS A 624 -6.67 -4.91 -40.75
N ASP A 625 -8.00 -4.97 -40.69
CA ASP A 625 -8.91 -5.06 -41.84
C ASP A 625 -8.55 -6.22 -42.80
N CYS A 626 -8.31 -7.40 -42.24
CA CYS A 626 -7.90 -8.57 -43.01
C CYS A 626 -9.08 -9.16 -43.81
N PRO A 627 -8.94 -9.46 -45.12
CA PRO A 627 -10.04 -9.95 -45.97
C PRO A 627 -10.69 -11.25 -45.46
N THR A 628 -9.90 -12.16 -44.91
CA THR A 628 -10.36 -13.48 -44.44
C THR A 628 -10.91 -13.46 -43.00
N THR A 629 -11.12 -12.28 -42.42
CA THR A 629 -11.64 -12.13 -41.05
C THR A 629 -13.02 -12.78 -40.90
N HIS A 630 -13.87 -12.72 -41.93
CA HIS A 630 -15.21 -13.30 -41.91
C HIS A 630 -15.18 -14.83 -41.75
N SER A 631 -14.21 -15.51 -42.38
CA SER A 631 -14.02 -16.96 -42.26
C SER A 631 -13.52 -17.34 -40.86
N LEU A 632 -12.61 -16.55 -40.28
CA LEU A 632 -12.16 -16.74 -38.90
C LEU A 632 -13.30 -16.49 -37.88
N GLU A 633 -14.15 -15.49 -38.12
CA GLU A 633 -15.35 -15.23 -37.31
C GLU A 633 -16.34 -16.39 -37.38
N PHE A 634 -16.52 -16.96 -38.56
CA PHE A 634 -17.37 -18.13 -38.76
C PHE A 634 -16.84 -19.35 -37.98
N LEU A 635 -15.53 -19.63 -38.04
CA LEU A 635 -14.89 -20.67 -37.25
C LEU A 635 -15.11 -20.45 -35.73
N GLN A 636 -14.96 -19.21 -35.26
CA GLN A 636 -15.22 -18.86 -33.86
C GLN A 636 -16.69 -19.08 -33.47
N VAL A 637 -17.64 -18.71 -34.33
CA VAL A 637 -19.08 -18.93 -34.11
C VAL A 637 -19.41 -20.42 -34.02
N CYS A 638 -18.81 -21.23 -34.89
CA CYS A 638 -18.97 -22.69 -34.88
C CYS A 638 -18.26 -23.36 -33.70
N SER A 639 -17.61 -22.58 -32.82
CA SER A 639 -16.77 -23.08 -31.73
C SER A 639 -15.70 -24.07 -32.22
N TRP A 640 -15.24 -23.90 -33.46
CA TRP A 640 -14.20 -24.74 -34.04
C TRP A 640 -12.91 -24.56 -33.25
N THR A 641 -12.26 -25.68 -32.95
CA THR A 641 -11.04 -25.75 -32.14
C THR A 641 -10.17 -26.87 -32.67
N THR A 642 -8.85 -26.69 -32.56
CA THR A 642 -7.89 -27.78 -32.76
C THR A 642 -7.85 -28.74 -31.57
N GLY A 643 -8.55 -28.43 -30.46
CA GLY A 643 -8.85 -29.36 -29.36
C GLY A 643 -7.66 -29.80 -28.50
N GLU A 644 -6.50 -29.15 -28.62
CA GLU A 644 -5.30 -29.60 -27.93
C GLU A 644 -5.29 -29.14 -26.46
N GLU A 645 -5.62 -30.06 -25.55
CA GLU A 645 -5.39 -29.89 -24.12
C GLU A 645 -3.89 -30.01 -23.84
N LEU A 646 -3.28 -28.92 -23.39
CA LEU A 646 -1.87 -28.87 -23.02
C LEU A 646 -1.71 -29.05 -21.50
N PRO A 647 -1.25 -30.22 -21.03
CA PRO A 647 -0.88 -30.39 -19.63
C PRO A 647 0.46 -29.70 -19.36
N VAL A 648 0.44 -28.66 -18.53
CA VAL A 648 1.63 -27.88 -18.15
C VAL A 648 1.99 -28.15 -16.70
N THR A 649 3.21 -28.60 -16.44
CA THR A 649 3.72 -28.72 -15.06
C THR A 649 4.43 -27.43 -14.65
N ILE A 650 3.86 -26.73 -13.67
CA ILE A 650 4.39 -25.50 -13.10
C ILE A 650 5.34 -25.84 -11.94
N VAL A 651 6.62 -26.01 -12.29
CA VAL A 651 7.73 -26.23 -11.36
C VAL A 651 8.61 -24.99 -11.29
N ASP A 652 9.13 -24.69 -10.10
CA ASP A 652 10.21 -23.72 -9.95
C ASP A 652 11.52 -24.46 -10.20
N PHE A 653 12.22 -24.16 -11.29
CA PHE A 653 13.52 -24.75 -11.55
C PHE A 653 14.57 -23.93 -10.79
N PRO A 654 15.27 -24.54 -9.81
CA PRO A 654 16.41 -23.89 -9.18
C PRO A 654 17.39 -23.37 -10.23
N ASN A 655 18.03 -22.25 -9.96
CA ASN A 655 18.93 -21.60 -10.94
C ASN A 655 19.97 -22.58 -11.52
N TYR A 656 20.52 -23.50 -10.72
CA TYR A 656 21.49 -24.48 -11.18
C TYR A 656 20.92 -25.45 -12.24
N GLN A 657 19.63 -25.82 -12.18
CA GLN A 657 19.01 -26.67 -13.20
C GLN A 657 18.83 -25.89 -14.51
N ARG A 658 18.45 -24.61 -14.41
CA ARG A 658 18.22 -23.73 -15.57
C ARG A 658 19.46 -23.51 -16.41
N ILE A 659 20.62 -23.47 -15.76
CA ILE A 659 21.91 -23.33 -16.43
C ILE A 659 22.65 -24.65 -16.62
N ALA A 660 22.05 -25.79 -16.26
CA ALA A 660 22.73 -27.08 -16.29
C ALA A 660 23.21 -27.45 -17.69
N ALA A 661 22.36 -27.28 -18.71
CA ALA A 661 22.71 -27.56 -20.11
C ALA A 661 23.90 -26.70 -20.59
N GLU A 662 23.82 -25.39 -20.35
CA GLU A 662 24.83 -24.44 -20.82
C GLU A 662 26.14 -24.55 -20.03
N ALA A 663 26.05 -24.72 -18.70
CA ALA A 663 27.21 -24.92 -17.83
C ALA A 663 27.91 -26.26 -18.12
N ALA A 664 27.16 -27.33 -18.39
CA ALA A 664 27.72 -28.62 -18.80
C ALA A 664 28.46 -28.49 -20.13
N LYS A 665 27.83 -27.85 -21.14
CA LYS A 665 28.46 -27.58 -22.45
C LYS A 665 29.74 -26.75 -22.33
N MET A 666 29.73 -25.68 -21.52
CA MET A 666 30.92 -24.86 -21.28
C MET A 666 32.03 -25.64 -20.55
N HIS A 667 31.65 -26.56 -19.66
CA HIS A 667 32.58 -27.40 -18.91
C HIS A 667 33.21 -28.50 -19.80
N GLU A 668 32.42 -29.15 -20.65
CA GLU A 668 32.88 -30.11 -21.66
C GLU A 668 33.84 -29.46 -22.67
N ALA A 669 33.61 -28.19 -23.03
CA ALA A 669 34.54 -27.38 -23.82
C ALA A 669 35.85 -27.00 -23.09
N GLY A 670 36.07 -27.50 -21.86
CA GLY A 670 37.31 -27.33 -21.10
C GLY A 670 37.45 -25.99 -20.36
N SER A 671 36.35 -25.25 -20.18
CA SER A 671 36.36 -23.98 -19.43
C SER A 671 36.38 -24.23 -17.91
N PRO A 672 37.24 -23.54 -17.14
CA PRO A 672 37.26 -23.71 -15.69
C PRO A 672 35.98 -23.15 -15.05
N MET A 673 35.50 -23.75 -13.97
CA MET A 673 34.22 -23.39 -13.29
C MET A 673 34.06 -21.88 -13.02
N ASN A 674 35.14 -21.19 -12.64
CA ASN A 674 35.11 -19.74 -12.39
C ASN A 674 34.91 -18.91 -13.67
N ALA A 675 35.29 -19.41 -14.84
CA ALA A 675 35.04 -18.75 -16.12
C ALA A 675 33.58 -18.96 -16.57
N ILE A 676 33.04 -20.16 -16.36
CA ILE A 676 31.62 -20.47 -16.60
C ILE A 676 30.72 -19.60 -15.71
N ALA A 677 31.05 -19.48 -14.43
CA ALA A 677 30.36 -18.62 -13.47
C ALA A 677 30.32 -17.15 -13.91
N VAL A 678 31.43 -16.68 -14.46
CA VAL A 678 31.53 -15.34 -15.01
C VAL A 678 30.67 -15.18 -16.27
N ALA A 679 30.76 -16.12 -17.21
CA ALA A 679 30.05 -16.05 -18.49
C ALA A 679 28.52 -16.10 -18.31
N LEU A 680 28.05 -16.92 -17.37
CA LEU A 680 26.63 -17.06 -17.05
C LEU A 680 26.14 -16.07 -15.98
N GLU A 681 27.01 -15.16 -15.51
CA GLU A 681 26.73 -14.19 -14.44
C GLU A 681 26.17 -14.82 -13.14
N ILE A 682 26.66 -16.01 -12.77
CA ILE A 682 26.16 -16.84 -11.66
C ILE A 682 27.28 -17.22 -10.70
N ASP A 683 26.94 -17.51 -9.43
CA ASP A 683 27.91 -17.93 -8.42
C ASP A 683 28.60 -19.28 -8.78
N PRO A 684 29.93 -19.43 -8.57
CA PRO A 684 30.65 -20.66 -8.88
C PRO A 684 30.12 -21.93 -8.20
N SER A 685 29.54 -21.83 -6.99
CA SER A 685 28.92 -22.98 -6.32
C SER A 685 27.65 -23.43 -7.03
N THR A 686 26.91 -22.50 -7.63
CA THR A 686 25.70 -22.79 -8.40
C THR A 686 26.07 -23.42 -9.75
N VAL A 687 27.14 -22.98 -10.38
CA VAL A 687 27.68 -23.62 -11.60
C VAL A 687 28.16 -25.05 -11.32
N LYS A 688 28.85 -25.26 -10.20
CA LYS A 688 29.26 -26.61 -9.79
C LYS A 688 28.05 -27.54 -9.63
N LEU A 689 27.01 -27.10 -8.91
CA LEU A 689 25.76 -27.83 -8.77
C LEU A 689 25.07 -28.07 -10.12
N ALA A 690 25.14 -27.10 -11.04
CA ALA A 690 24.56 -27.20 -12.38
C ALA A 690 25.23 -28.30 -13.21
N ILE A 691 26.56 -28.36 -13.18
CA ILE A 691 27.35 -29.40 -13.87
C ILE A 691 27.11 -30.78 -13.24
N GLU A 692 27.19 -30.88 -11.91
CA GLU A 692 26.97 -32.14 -11.18
C GLU A 692 25.55 -32.69 -11.38
N TRP A 693 24.56 -31.79 -11.47
CA TRP A 693 23.17 -32.16 -11.71
C TRP A 693 22.92 -32.50 -13.18
N GLY A 694 23.44 -31.70 -14.12
CA GLY A 694 23.30 -31.92 -15.56
C GLY A 694 23.97 -33.21 -16.04
N ALA A 695 25.05 -33.65 -15.38
CA ALA A 695 25.68 -34.95 -15.65
C ALA A 695 24.80 -36.16 -15.27
N LYS A 696 23.79 -35.96 -14.41
CA LYS A 696 22.95 -37.03 -13.86
C LYS A 696 21.49 -37.00 -14.35
N ASN A 697 21.08 -35.96 -15.08
CA ASN A 697 19.68 -35.72 -15.42
C ASN A 697 19.55 -35.23 -16.87
N ASP A 698 18.44 -35.57 -17.54
CA ASP A 698 18.16 -35.07 -18.89
C ASP A 698 17.85 -33.57 -18.87
N THR A 699 18.68 -32.78 -19.54
CA THR A 699 18.58 -31.32 -19.55
C THR A 699 17.72 -30.78 -20.72
N ARG A 700 17.30 -31.64 -21.66
CA ARG A 700 16.53 -31.24 -22.86
C ARG A 700 15.15 -30.64 -22.56
N PHE A 701 14.57 -30.98 -21.40
CA PHE A 701 13.26 -30.48 -20.97
C PHE A 701 13.31 -29.09 -20.31
N ILE A 702 14.50 -28.52 -20.10
CA ILE A 702 14.68 -27.24 -19.40
C ILE A 702 14.78 -26.12 -20.44
N PRO A 703 13.85 -25.14 -20.46
CA PRO A 703 13.87 -24.09 -21.45
C PRO A 703 15.14 -23.21 -21.34
N PRO A 704 15.69 -22.70 -22.46
CA PRO A 704 16.86 -21.84 -22.48
C PRO A 704 16.69 -20.59 -21.59
N ALA A 705 17.79 -20.08 -21.02
CA ALA A 705 17.78 -18.94 -20.10
C ALA A 705 17.14 -17.67 -20.70
N ASP A 706 17.22 -17.50 -22.02
CA ASP A 706 16.71 -16.35 -22.78
C ASP A 706 15.19 -16.20 -22.77
N PHE A 707 14.43 -17.25 -22.45
CA PHE A 707 12.97 -17.17 -22.38
C PHE A 707 12.44 -16.53 -21.09
N SER A 708 13.31 -16.18 -20.15
CA SER A 708 12.92 -15.56 -18.88
C SER A 708 13.18 -14.07 -18.87
N VAL A 709 12.10 -13.28 -18.88
CA VAL A 709 12.15 -11.84 -18.62
C VAL A 709 12.49 -11.62 -17.13
N ARG A 710 13.77 -11.75 -16.77
CA ARG A 710 14.27 -11.19 -15.51
C ARG A 710 14.32 -9.67 -15.70
N ARG A 711 13.48 -8.95 -14.96
CA ARG A 711 13.84 -7.56 -14.63
C ARG A 711 15.13 -7.61 -13.81
N LYS A 712 16.25 -7.24 -14.44
CA LYS A 712 17.53 -7.02 -13.76
C LYS A 712 17.30 -6.05 -12.61
N ASN A 713 17.94 -6.31 -11.47
CA ASN A 713 17.93 -5.37 -10.36
C ASN A 713 18.87 -4.22 -10.75
N PRO A 714 18.37 -3.01 -11.07
CA PRO A 714 19.14 -1.98 -11.78
C PRO A 714 20.32 -1.35 -11.00
N ASN A 715 20.69 -1.94 -9.86
CA ASN A 715 21.50 -1.28 -8.84
C ASN A 715 22.65 -2.15 -8.31
N SER A 716 23.15 -3.12 -9.09
CA SER A 716 24.35 -3.86 -8.69
C SER A 716 25.61 -3.00 -8.87
N LYS A 717 26.54 -3.05 -7.90
CA LYS A 717 27.79 -2.25 -7.95
C LYS A 717 28.65 -2.56 -9.18
N THR A 718 28.58 -3.78 -9.73
CA THR A 718 29.29 -4.19 -10.95
C THR A 718 28.67 -3.63 -12.22
N GLU A 719 27.34 -3.46 -12.26
CA GLU A 719 26.62 -2.84 -13.38
C GLU A 719 26.89 -1.33 -13.46
N ARG A 720 26.99 -0.66 -12.30
CA ARG A 720 27.34 0.78 -12.23
C ARG A 720 28.76 1.09 -12.71
N ILE A 721 29.74 0.25 -12.39
CA ILE A 721 31.14 0.49 -12.75
C ILE A 721 31.55 -0.20 -14.04
N GLY A 722 30.73 -1.12 -14.57
CA GLY A 722 31.05 -1.99 -15.69
C GLY A 722 31.46 -1.25 -16.97
N PRO A 723 30.69 -0.28 -17.47
CA PRO A 723 31.06 0.47 -18.68
C PRO A 723 32.42 1.16 -18.55
N GLU A 724 32.67 1.76 -17.39
CA GLU A 724 33.92 2.48 -17.12
C GLU A 724 35.11 1.52 -16.92
N VAL A 725 34.88 0.36 -16.31
CA VAL A 725 35.88 -0.70 -16.21
C VAL A 725 36.27 -1.22 -17.60
N VAL A 726 35.32 -1.40 -18.52
CA VAL A 726 35.58 -1.83 -19.90
C VAL A 726 36.40 -0.78 -20.65
N ARG A 727 35.99 0.49 -20.58
CA ARG A 727 36.72 1.60 -21.19
C ARG A 727 38.17 1.66 -20.72
N LEU A 728 38.39 1.71 -19.40
CA LEU A 728 39.74 1.79 -18.82
C LEU A 728 40.59 0.55 -19.13
N ARG A 729 39.96 -0.61 -19.30
CA ARG A 729 40.68 -1.83 -19.65
C ARG A 729 41.08 -1.87 -21.12
N ASN A 730 40.24 -1.36 -22.02
CA ASN A 730 40.55 -1.19 -23.44
C ASN A 730 41.64 -0.11 -23.66
N GLU A 731 41.76 0.84 -22.74
CA GLU A 731 42.87 1.81 -22.67
C GLU A 731 44.17 1.21 -22.11
N GLY A 732 44.21 -0.09 -21.80
CA GLY A 732 45.41 -0.82 -21.40
C GLY A 732 45.68 -0.91 -19.90
N LEU A 733 44.88 -0.26 -19.05
CA LEU A 733 45.13 -0.24 -17.60
C LEU A 733 44.89 -1.61 -16.96
N SER A 734 45.68 -1.96 -15.94
CA SER A 734 45.53 -3.18 -15.16
C SER A 734 44.33 -3.12 -14.20
N PHE A 735 43.77 -4.27 -13.81
CA PHE A 735 42.66 -4.31 -12.85
C PHE A 735 43.02 -3.74 -11.47
N VAL A 736 44.31 -3.64 -11.13
CA VAL A 736 44.78 -3.03 -9.88
C VAL A 736 44.65 -1.51 -9.97
N GLU A 737 45.06 -0.92 -11.09
CA GLU A 737 44.94 0.52 -11.35
C GLU A 737 43.48 0.94 -11.50
N ILE A 738 42.69 0.15 -12.23
CA ILE A 738 41.24 0.36 -12.38
C ILE A 738 40.54 0.29 -11.02
N ALA A 739 40.90 -0.68 -10.17
CA ALA A 739 40.33 -0.82 -8.84
C ALA A 739 40.63 0.40 -7.95
N LYS A 740 41.87 0.92 -7.99
CA LYS A 740 42.27 2.13 -7.27
C LYS A 740 41.51 3.36 -7.78
N ARG A 741 41.36 3.50 -9.10
CA ARG A 741 40.71 4.64 -9.76
C ARG A 741 39.20 4.69 -9.53
N LEU A 742 38.56 3.53 -9.48
CA LEU A 742 37.11 3.40 -9.27
C LEU A 742 36.73 3.12 -7.81
N ASN A 743 37.68 3.28 -6.88
CA ASN A 743 37.53 3.02 -5.44
C ASN A 743 36.81 1.68 -5.15
N THR A 744 37.35 0.61 -5.72
CA THR A 744 36.79 -0.75 -5.64
C THR A 744 37.89 -1.78 -5.45
N SER A 745 37.52 -3.06 -5.27
CA SER A 745 38.52 -4.14 -5.19
C SER A 745 38.92 -4.63 -6.59
N GLN A 746 40.16 -5.11 -6.75
CA GLN A 746 40.64 -5.75 -7.99
C GLN A 746 39.71 -6.88 -8.44
N GLY A 747 39.19 -7.68 -7.49
CA GLY A 747 38.24 -8.74 -7.77
C GLY A 747 36.88 -8.22 -8.24
N THR A 748 36.47 -7.03 -7.82
CA THR A 748 35.23 -6.38 -8.26
C THR A 748 35.38 -5.75 -9.63
N ALA A 749 36.50 -5.07 -9.91
CA ALA A 749 36.81 -4.55 -11.25
C ALA A 749 36.93 -5.69 -12.28
N SER A 750 37.64 -6.78 -11.94
CA SER A 750 37.75 -7.93 -12.84
C SER A 750 36.40 -8.61 -13.12
N ARG A 751 35.52 -8.71 -12.12
CA ARG A 751 34.16 -9.24 -12.31
C ARG A 751 33.30 -8.33 -13.18
N ALA A 752 33.35 -7.01 -12.96
CA ALA A 752 32.62 -6.04 -13.75
C ALA A 752 33.04 -6.06 -15.24
N TYR A 753 34.34 -6.15 -15.53
CA TYR A 753 34.84 -6.26 -16.91
C TYR A 753 34.28 -7.49 -17.63
N LYS A 754 34.35 -8.64 -16.95
CA LYS A 754 33.95 -9.91 -17.55
C LYS A 754 32.43 -10.06 -17.70
N GLN A 755 31.66 -9.46 -16.78
CA GLN A 755 30.19 -9.40 -16.87
C GLN A 755 29.74 -8.63 -18.13
N PHE A 756 30.45 -7.55 -18.49
CA PHE A 756 30.13 -6.73 -19.67
C PHE A 756 30.65 -7.28 -21.00
N HIS A 757 31.39 -8.41 -20.99
CA HIS A 757 31.81 -9.16 -22.19
C HIS A 757 31.06 -10.51 -22.34
N SER A 758 29.91 -10.68 -21.67
CA SER A 758 29.17 -11.97 -21.63
C SER A 758 28.77 -12.47 -23.02
N ALA A 759 28.31 -11.60 -23.93
CA ALA A 759 27.90 -11.98 -25.28
C ALA A 759 29.04 -12.53 -26.16
N GLU A 760 30.24 -11.95 -26.07
CA GLU A 760 31.43 -12.43 -26.80
C GLU A 760 31.95 -13.75 -26.23
N ASN A 761 31.88 -13.91 -24.91
CA ASN A 761 32.23 -15.15 -24.23
C ASN A 761 31.27 -16.30 -24.61
N VAL A 762 29.95 -16.04 -24.68
CA VAL A 762 28.97 -17.04 -25.15
C VAL A 762 29.23 -17.45 -26.60
N LYS A 763 29.58 -16.49 -27.48
CA LYS A 763 29.97 -16.76 -28.88
C LYS A 763 31.28 -17.55 -29.00
N ALA A 764 32.27 -17.33 -28.13
CA ALA A 764 33.52 -18.08 -28.13
C ALA A 764 33.29 -19.55 -27.74
N VAL A 765 32.45 -19.81 -26.75
CA VAL A 765 32.09 -21.18 -26.32
C VAL A 765 31.24 -21.90 -27.36
N SER A 766 30.30 -21.23 -28.04
CA SER A 766 29.49 -21.87 -29.09
C SER A 766 30.35 -22.37 -30.26
N GLN A 767 31.53 -21.77 -30.46
CA GLN A 767 32.57 -22.19 -31.41
C GLN A 767 33.58 -23.21 -30.83
N GLY A 768 33.32 -23.75 -29.63
CA GLY A 768 34.19 -24.74 -28.97
C GLY A 768 35.50 -24.17 -28.40
N LYS A 769 35.63 -22.84 -28.29
CA LYS A 769 36.85 -22.20 -27.78
C LYS A 769 36.81 -22.04 -26.27
N LYS A 770 37.97 -22.20 -25.64
CA LYS A 770 38.15 -21.99 -24.19
C LYS A 770 38.13 -20.51 -23.84
N LEU A 771 37.38 -20.15 -22.80
CA LEU A 771 37.27 -18.76 -22.34
C LEU A 771 38.61 -18.22 -21.80
N GLU A 772 39.01 -17.03 -22.25
CA GLU A 772 40.21 -16.35 -21.78
C GLU A 772 40.03 -15.82 -20.35
N THR A 773 40.79 -16.39 -19.41
CA THR A 773 40.95 -15.81 -18.08
C THR A 773 42.21 -14.96 -18.10
N GLY A 774 42.07 -13.63 -17.97
CA GLY A 774 43.18 -12.70 -17.77
C GLY A 774 44.24 -13.21 -16.77
N PRO A 775 45.45 -12.61 -16.76
CA PRO A 775 46.69 -13.28 -16.40
C PRO A 775 46.56 -14.12 -15.12
N LYS A 776 46.88 -15.41 -15.25
CA LYS A 776 46.81 -16.42 -14.19
C LYS A 776 47.37 -15.82 -12.88
N ARG A 777 46.62 -15.97 -11.77
CA ARG A 777 47.11 -15.66 -10.41
C ARG A 777 48.56 -16.16 -10.31
N ARG A 778 49.49 -15.31 -9.85
CA ARG A 778 50.93 -15.62 -9.71
C ARG A 778 51.11 -17.10 -9.38
N LYS A 779 51.64 -17.86 -10.35
CA LYS A 779 51.96 -19.28 -10.18
C LYS A 779 52.88 -19.34 -8.96
N ILE A 780 52.50 -20.10 -7.93
CA ILE A 780 53.38 -20.32 -6.79
C ILE A 780 54.64 -20.98 -7.36
N PRO A 781 55.86 -20.47 -7.07
CA PRO A 781 57.09 -21.04 -7.60
C PRO A 781 57.14 -22.55 -7.30
N ASP A 782 57.55 -23.35 -8.28
CA ASP A 782 57.53 -24.82 -8.17
C ASP A 782 58.40 -25.29 -6.97
N GLU A 783 59.43 -24.54 -6.60
CA GLU A 783 60.22 -24.74 -5.37
C GLU A 783 59.37 -24.73 -4.10
N LYS A 784 58.42 -23.79 -3.97
CA LYS A 784 57.52 -23.72 -2.80
C LYS A 784 56.53 -24.87 -2.81
N ILE A 785 56.07 -25.32 -3.98
CA ILE A 785 55.17 -26.48 -4.09
C ILE A 785 55.92 -27.75 -3.69
N ASN A 786 57.14 -27.94 -4.18
CA ASN A 786 57.97 -29.09 -3.81
C ASN A 786 58.27 -29.10 -2.30
N LYS A 787 58.59 -27.93 -1.72
CA LYS A 787 58.77 -27.80 -0.27
C LYS A 787 57.50 -28.12 0.54
N ILE A 788 56.32 -27.74 0.06
CA ILE A 788 55.03 -28.12 0.69
C ILE A 788 54.83 -29.64 0.64
N ARG A 789 55.11 -30.29 -0.50
CA ARG A 789 54.95 -31.74 -0.67
C ARG A 789 55.92 -32.52 0.20
N ASP A 790 57.17 -32.07 0.26
CA ASP A 790 58.21 -32.67 1.11
C ASP A 790 57.82 -32.58 2.60
N LEU A 791 57.43 -31.38 3.07
CA LEU A 791 56.96 -31.19 4.44
C LEU A 791 55.67 -31.96 4.76
N LEU A 792 54.76 -32.13 3.80
CA LEU A 792 53.55 -32.95 3.99
C LEU A 792 53.84 -34.46 4.08
N THR A 793 54.97 -34.92 3.54
CA THR A 793 55.34 -36.35 3.51
C THR A 793 56.28 -36.72 4.65
N ASN A 794 57.25 -35.85 4.94
CA ASN A 794 58.40 -36.15 5.80
C ASN A 794 58.37 -35.43 7.16
N SER A 795 57.41 -34.54 7.41
CA SER A 795 57.28 -33.84 8.69
C SER A 795 55.94 -34.11 9.36
N ASN A 796 55.93 -34.18 10.69
CA ASN A 796 54.69 -34.32 11.48
C ASN A 796 54.02 -32.95 11.76
N LEU A 797 54.32 -31.94 10.95
CA LEU A 797 53.85 -30.58 11.14
C LEU A 797 52.39 -30.42 10.72
N SER A 798 51.64 -29.60 11.46
CA SER A 798 50.27 -29.27 11.07
C SER A 798 50.24 -28.48 9.75
N LYS A 799 49.17 -28.64 8.96
CA LYS A 799 48.99 -27.91 7.69
C LYS A 799 49.06 -26.38 7.82
N ARG A 800 48.81 -25.83 9.03
CA ARG A 800 49.00 -24.40 9.33
C ARG A 800 50.46 -24.06 9.58
N ALA A 801 51.21 -24.91 10.28
CA ALA A 801 52.63 -24.75 10.51
C ALA A 801 53.42 -24.82 9.19
N ILE A 802 53.12 -25.79 8.33
CA ILE A 802 53.71 -25.90 6.98
C ILE A 802 53.44 -24.64 6.14
N ALA A 803 52.22 -24.08 6.25
CA ALA A 803 51.86 -22.87 5.52
C ALA A 803 52.65 -21.65 6.00
N GLN A 804 52.84 -21.54 7.32
CA GLN A 804 53.65 -20.48 7.93
C GLN A 804 55.12 -20.60 7.53
N GLU A 805 55.66 -21.82 7.49
CA GLU A 805 57.06 -22.10 7.15
C GLU A 805 57.40 -21.84 5.67
N VAL A 806 56.48 -22.17 4.75
CA VAL A 806 56.69 -21.92 3.32
C VAL A 806 56.28 -20.48 2.92
N GLY A 807 55.65 -19.75 3.83
CA GLY A 807 55.14 -18.40 3.58
C GLY A 807 54.02 -18.41 2.53
N VAL A 808 53.06 -19.34 2.69
CA VAL A 808 51.86 -19.47 1.86
C VAL A 808 50.62 -19.54 2.74
N THR A 809 49.43 -19.45 2.14
CA THR A 809 48.20 -19.57 2.93
C THR A 809 47.94 -21.03 3.33
N PRO A 810 47.33 -21.31 4.50
CA PRO A 810 46.93 -22.66 4.89
C PRO A 810 46.01 -23.37 3.88
N TRP A 811 45.29 -22.59 3.08
CA TRP A 811 44.45 -23.12 2.00
C TRP A 811 45.28 -23.73 0.87
N THR A 812 46.44 -23.15 0.56
CA THR A 812 47.38 -23.65 -0.45
C THR A 812 47.91 -25.02 -0.07
N VAL A 813 48.36 -25.19 1.18
CA VAL A 813 48.87 -26.46 1.71
C VAL A 813 47.78 -27.54 1.72
N ARG A 814 46.54 -27.18 2.11
CA ARG A 814 45.41 -28.13 2.07
C ARG A 814 45.07 -28.57 0.65
N HIS A 815 45.14 -27.67 -0.32
CA HIS A 815 44.83 -27.98 -1.71
C HIS A 815 45.89 -28.92 -2.31
N GLU A 816 47.16 -28.72 -1.94
CA GLU A 816 48.24 -29.58 -2.41
C GLU A 816 48.23 -30.96 -1.74
N ALA A 817 47.94 -31.03 -0.44
CA ALA A 817 47.70 -32.29 0.26
C ALA A 817 46.56 -33.11 -0.37
N LYS A 818 45.49 -32.45 -0.85
CA LYS A 818 44.40 -33.12 -1.57
C LYS A 818 44.81 -33.62 -2.95
N ARG A 819 45.68 -32.90 -3.68
CA ARG A 819 46.20 -33.36 -4.97
C ARG A 819 47.09 -34.59 -4.80
N MET A 820 47.95 -34.59 -3.77
CA MET A 820 48.77 -35.76 -3.44
C MET A 820 47.95 -36.99 -3.04
N ALA A 821 46.81 -36.79 -2.36
CA ALA A 821 45.93 -37.89 -1.94
C ALA A 821 45.03 -38.45 -3.07
N GLY A 822 44.98 -37.78 -4.23
CA GLY A 822 44.15 -38.19 -5.37
C GLY A 822 44.95 -38.43 -6.65
N SER A 823 46.28 -38.54 -6.55
CA SER A 823 47.19 -38.91 -7.66
C SER A 823 47.65 -40.35 -7.49
#